data_AF-A0A923TY74-F1
#
_entry.id   AF-A0A923TY74-F1
#
_cell.length_a   1.000
_cell.length_b   1.000
_cell.length_c   1.000
_cell.angle_alpha   90.00
_cell.angle_beta   90.00
_cell.angle_gamma   90.00
#
_symmetry.space_group_name_H-M   'P 1'
#
loop_
_entity.id
_entity.type
_entity.pdbx_description
1 polymer ?
#
loop_
_entity_poly.entity_id
_entity_poly.type
_entity_poly.pdbx_seq_one_letter_code
_entity_poly.pdbx_strand_id
1 'polypeptide(L)'
;MSDIQEVTRYHKDLLEEVKTIQISDEEGGWQEQIFTRVAVDLMAEAGETENVRIAYDEKVLKSGIQHKINGYALSDNYETLDLFISIFHGQQDIERIAKDEVDKASKRISNFFKNAIYKDYVNEIEESSEIFDLAHTLNTSTDIKNTLVRVNAIILSDGIYPGEIPKSQTISGYPIFYRIIDLNYLYNISEKSHIPIEIDFKGDGFKIPCIQTPGLNDEYQSYLAIISGEALANIYERFGARLLEQNVRSFLQFSGKINKGIRTTIIKEPDMFLAFNNGIAATADSVELIADKDSGLVISKINDLQIVNGGQTTASIYHSWKKDKADISKIFVQVKLSVVKNKEKFSEIVGRIAEYANTQNKVSASDLSSNRPFHIFLEKLSRTIWAPPLEGNTLQTRWFFERARGQYKNSRLKEGTTPSRQKAFDLKNPKNQVFSKEDLAKYINAYKEAYDSKKLTIGPHTVVRGNQKNYIEFVKFRVDKVDHPDSVFFEDSIAKMILFKTAEKLYGVKPNSIGDMRYITVPYTLSWFNLKTENKLDLYKIWKTQMIPEVFKNELYELMIQIETFIKKNAPGSLYGEWAKKEDCWNILKSQEFEINEKSLDNYMGVSQKRISLNEVDLDEEEIRQQNEVIYSLPNTVFRKIDQWGLESKLLSINQRNIVLNISDKVRLKKEITTIERGTIINIINLLISKDPEFLEFDESEINNVPEEIVHEEITPEIIKQILDWDRKNKRMKPLNYKYMHDVFTEQIPLGEQAKKYCRNNLIFVKKWGFKPV
;
A
#
# COMPACT_ATOMS: atom_id res chain seq x y z
N MET A 1 17.12 34.56 -37.18
CA MET A 1 17.83 34.15 -38.41
C MET A 1 18.43 32.74 -38.28
N SER A 2 18.74 32.24 -37.08
CA SER A 2 19.16 30.84 -36.85
C SER A 2 18.04 29.82 -37.11
N ASP A 3 16.85 30.03 -36.57
CA ASP A 3 15.81 28.99 -36.51
C ASP A 3 15.29 28.57 -37.89
N ILE A 4 15.18 29.50 -38.85
CA ILE A 4 14.74 29.19 -40.22
C ILE A 4 15.79 28.33 -40.95
N GLN A 5 17.08 28.60 -40.74
CA GLN A 5 18.16 27.82 -41.36
C GLN A 5 18.23 26.40 -40.77
N GLU A 6 17.92 26.25 -39.49
CA GLU A 6 17.88 24.96 -38.80
C GLU A 6 16.69 24.11 -39.26
N VAL A 7 15.49 24.69 -39.38
CA VAL A 7 14.31 24.00 -39.92
C VAL A 7 14.54 23.57 -41.37
N THR A 8 15.19 24.41 -42.20
CA THR A 8 15.56 24.03 -43.58
C THR A 8 16.57 22.89 -43.63
N ARG A 9 17.53 22.84 -42.70
CA ARG A 9 18.46 21.70 -42.59
C ARG A 9 17.72 20.43 -42.18
N TYR A 10 16.89 20.50 -41.14
CA TYR A 10 16.08 19.38 -40.68
C TYR A 10 15.17 18.81 -41.78
N HIS A 11 14.51 19.67 -42.56
CA HIS A 11 13.69 19.23 -43.69
C HIS A 11 14.50 18.42 -44.72
N LYS A 12 15.73 18.85 -45.03
CA LYS A 12 16.60 18.11 -45.95
C LYS A 12 17.03 16.78 -45.35
N ASP A 13 17.40 16.75 -44.08
CA ASP A 13 17.81 15.53 -43.39
C ASP A 13 16.65 14.52 -43.35
N LEU A 14 15.43 14.97 -43.01
CA LEU A 14 14.20 14.19 -43.03
C LEU A 14 13.91 13.58 -44.41
N LEU A 15 14.05 14.36 -45.49
CA LEU A 15 13.83 13.86 -46.85
C LEU A 15 14.93 12.89 -47.31
N GLU A 16 16.19 13.11 -46.94
CA GLU A 16 17.27 12.17 -47.22
C GLU A 16 17.12 10.87 -46.43
N GLU A 17 16.63 10.92 -45.19
CA GLU A 17 16.26 9.74 -44.41
C GLU A 17 15.15 8.94 -45.09
N VAL A 18 14.07 9.60 -45.51
CA VAL A 18 12.97 8.95 -46.26
C VAL A 18 13.48 8.28 -47.54
N LYS A 19 14.36 8.93 -48.31
CA LYS A 19 14.96 8.34 -49.51
C LYS A 19 15.91 7.18 -49.18
N THR A 20 16.68 7.30 -48.11
CA THR A 20 17.63 6.26 -47.68
C THR A 20 16.89 5.00 -47.30
N ILE A 21 15.81 5.13 -46.51
CA ILE A 21 14.94 4.00 -46.14
C ILE A 21 14.32 3.39 -47.39
N GLN A 22 13.84 4.21 -48.34
CA GLN A 22 13.27 3.75 -49.60
C GLN A 22 14.25 2.88 -50.42
N ILE A 23 15.52 3.26 -50.47
CA ILE A 23 16.57 2.54 -51.21
C ILE A 23 16.96 1.24 -50.50
N SER A 24 16.89 1.22 -49.16
CA SER A 24 17.28 0.06 -48.35
C SER A 24 16.20 -1.03 -48.23
N ASP A 25 14.94 -0.69 -48.53
CA ASP A 25 13.82 -1.61 -48.46
C ASP A 25 13.78 -2.53 -49.70
N GLU A 26 13.88 -3.85 -49.51
CA GLU A 26 14.02 -4.85 -50.59
C GLU A 26 12.84 -4.85 -51.57
N GLU A 27 11.66 -4.37 -51.14
CA GLU A 27 10.43 -4.31 -51.93
C GLU A 27 10.16 -2.92 -52.55
N GLY A 28 10.94 -1.89 -52.18
CA GLY A 28 10.73 -0.50 -52.62
C GLY A 28 9.46 0.14 -52.04
N GLY A 29 9.60 0.94 -50.97
CA GLY A 29 8.47 1.60 -50.30
C GLY A 29 8.01 2.90 -50.97
N TRP A 30 6.73 3.27 -50.78
CA TRP A 30 6.21 4.59 -51.17
C TRP A 30 6.72 5.66 -50.20
N GLN A 31 7.31 6.74 -50.73
CA GLN A 31 7.92 7.80 -49.90
C GLN A 31 6.96 8.39 -48.86
N GLU A 32 5.68 8.53 -49.20
CA GLU A 32 4.67 9.00 -48.25
C GLU A 32 4.48 8.04 -47.05
N GLN A 33 4.50 6.73 -47.29
CA GLN A 33 4.34 5.73 -46.23
C GLN A 33 5.59 5.70 -45.33
N ILE A 34 6.77 5.83 -45.93
CA ILE A 34 8.04 5.94 -45.21
C ILE A 34 8.06 7.22 -44.36
N PHE A 35 7.67 8.36 -44.94
CA PHE A 35 7.52 9.62 -44.19
C PHE A 35 6.53 9.46 -43.01
N THR A 36 5.39 8.80 -43.24
CA THR A 36 4.43 8.50 -42.18
C THR A 36 5.09 7.72 -41.04
N ARG A 37 5.89 6.70 -41.37
CA ARG A 37 6.62 5.88 -40.39
C ARG A 37 7.61 6.73 -39.60
N VAL A 38 8.49 7.47 -40.27
CA VAL A 38 9.49 8.33 -39.62
C VAL A 38 8.82 9.37 -38.70
N ALA A 39 7.76 10.04 -39.17
CA ALA A 39 7.04 11.03 -38.37
C ALA A 39 6.36 10.41 -37.14
N VAL A 40 5.77 9.22 -37.29
CA VAL A 40 5.14 8.48 -36.20
C VAL A 40 6.16 7.99 -35.18
N ASP A 41 7.32 7.49 -35.62
CA ASP A 41 8.39 7.01 -34.75
C ASP A 41 8.95 8.18 -33.91
N LEU A 42 9.17 9.35 -34.53
CA LEU A 42 9.54 10.58 -33.82
C LEU A 42 8.49 10.98 -32.78
N MET A 43 7.19 10.89 -33.12
CA MET A 43 6.12 11.15 -32.17
C MET A 43 6.12 10.13 -31.03
N ALA A 44 6.42 8.86 -31.30
CA ALA A 44 6.48 7.81 -30.28
C ALA A 44 7.68 8.00 -29.34
N GLU A 45 8.85 8.37 -29.86
CA GLU A 45 10.01 8.75 -29.06
C GLU A 45 9.73 9.96 -28.16
N ALA A 46 8.94 10.91 -28.65
CA ALA A 46 8.46 12.06 -27.88
C ALA A 46 7.31 11.73 -26.90
N GLY A 47 6.83 10.48 -26.86
CA GLY A 47 5.72 10.06 -26.00
C GLY A 47 4.33 10.57 -26.43
N GLU A 48 4.21 11.12 -27.64
CA GLU A 48 2.98 11.70 -28.18
C GLU A 48 2.01 10.63 -28.73
N THR A 49 2.51 9.44 -29.04
CA THR A 49 1.71 8.30 -29.53
C THR A 49 2.39 6.98 -29.14
N GLU A 50 1.63 5.90 -29.00
CA GLU A 50 2.17 4.56 -28.70
C GLU A 50 1.48 3.51 -29.58
N ASN A 51 2.19 2.42 -29.89
CA ASN A 51 1.64 1.26 -30.62
C ASN A 51 0.97 1.60 -31.97
N VAL A 52 1.53 2.55 -32.72
CA VAL A 52 1.00 2.90 -34.04
C VAL A 52 1.32 1.78 -35.03
N ARG A 53 0.28 1.35 -35.75
CA ARG A 53 0.40 0.44 -36.89
C ARG A 53 0.30 1.25 -38.17
N ILE A 54 1.35 1.17 -39.00
CA ILE A 54 1.29 1.66 -40.38
C ILE A 54 0.33 0.75 -41.14
N ALA A 55 -0.69 1.35 -41.76
CA ALA A 55 -1.73 0.65 -42.49
C ALA A 55 -2.30 1.61 -43.53
N TYR A 56 -1.92 1.40 -44.77
CA TYR A 56 -2.33 2.26 -45.87
C TYR A 56 -3.61 1.76 -46.51
N ASP A 57 -4.61 2.63 -46.65
CA ASP A 57 -5.79 2.37 -47.46
C ASP A 57 -6.28 3.65 -48.15
N GLU A 58 -6.59 3.53 -49.43
CA GLU A 58 -7.17 4.60 -50.24
C GLU A 58 -8.26 4.05 -51.16
N LYS A 59 -9.47 4.58 -51.03
CA LYS A 59 -10.60 4.25 -51.90
C LYS A 59 -10.85 5.37 -52.88
N VAL A 60 -10.77 5.03 -54.17
CA VAL A 60 -10.96 5.97 -55.27
C VAL A 60 -12.29 5.71 -55.97
N LEU A 61 -13.09 6.76 -56.14
CA LEU A 61 -14.31 6.75 -56.96
C LEU A 61 -14.09 7.57 -58.24
N LYS A 62 -15.04 7.49 -59.19
CA LYS A 62 -15.00 8.30 -60.42
C LYS A 62 -14.92 9.83 -60.18
N SER A 63 -15.35 10.28 -59.00
CA SER A 63 -15.28 11.68 -58.55
C SER A 63 -13.99 12.05 -57.81
N GLY A 64 -13.05 11.11 -57.66
CA GLY A 64 -11.79 11.26 -56.95
C GLY A 64 -11.69 10.40 -55.68
N ILE A 65 -10.65 10.67 -54.88
CA ILE A 65 -10.35 9.96 -53.64
C ILE A 65 -11.47 10.18 -52.60
N GLN A 66 -12.13 9.10 -52.21
CA GLN A 66 -13.23 9.10 -51.25
C GLN A 66 -12.74 9.13 -49.80
N HIS A 67 -11.77 8.29 -49.48
CA HIS A 67 -11.09 8.27 -48.18
C HIS A 67 -9.63 7.85 -48.30
N LYS A 68 -8.87 8.12 -47.25
CA LYS A 68 -7.45 7.79 -47.14
C LYS A 68 -7.06 7.66 -45.67
N ILE A 69 -6.19 6.71 -45.37
CA ILE A 69 -5.50 6.53 -44.08
C ILE A 69 -4.08 6.01 -44.33
N ASN A 70 -3.14 6.42 -43.48
CA ASN A 70 -1.74 6.00 -43.54
C ASN A 70 -1.31 5.18 -42.31
N GLY A 71 -2.03 5.28 -41.20
CA GLY A 71 -1.79 4.47 -40.01
C GLY A 71 -2.82 4.71 -38.92
N TYR A 72 -2.78 3.91 -37.86
CA TYR A 72 -3.67 4.04 -36.71
C TYR A 72 -3.04 3.55 -35.41
N ALA A 73 -3.55 4.00 -34.28
CA ALA A 73 -3.28 3.44 -32.96
C ALA A 73 -4.57 3.35 -32.15
N LEU A 74 -4.80 2.21 -31.52
CA LEU A 74 -5.97 2.01 -30.65
C LEU A 74 -5.46 1.76 -29.23
N SER A 75 -5.89 2.60 -28.29
CA SER A 75 -5.54 2.44 -26.88
C SER A 75 -6.03 1.10 -26.32
N ASP A 76 -5.27 0.46 -25.43
CA ASP A 76 -5.60 -0.82 -24.80
C ASP A 76 -6.96 -0.86 -24.07
N ASN A 77 -7.40 0.28 -23.54
CA ASN A 77 -8.71 0.43 -22.89
C ASN A 77 -9.85 0.72 -23.88
N TYR A 78 -9.56 0.78 -25.17
CA TYR A 78 -10.49 1.08 -26.26
C TYR A 78 -11.19 2.45 -26.16
N GLU A 79 -10.64 3.40 -25.39
CA GLU A 79 -11.26 4.72 -25.17
C GLU A 79 -10.81 5.76 -26.20
N THR A 80 -9.61 5.61 -26.77
CA THR A 80 -9.02 6.53 -27.74
C THR A 80 -8.54 5.79 -28.99
N LEU A 81 -8.88 6.35 -30.16
CA LEU A 81 -8.39 5.90 -31.46
C LEU A 81 -7.67 7.05 -32.15
N ASP A 82 -6.42 6.86 -32.50
CA ASP A 82 -5.64 7.80 -33.29
C ASP A 82 -5.56 7.31 -34.73
N LEU A 83 -5.89 8.18 -35.68
CA LEU A 83 -5.86 7.93 -37.11
C LEU A 83 -4.87 8.90 -37.73
N PHE A 84 -3.99 8.40 -38.59
CA PHE A 84 -2.94 9.19 -39.23
C PHE A 84 -3.20 9.31 -40.74
N ILE A 85 -3.06 10.52 -41.28
CA ILE A 85 -3.07 10.79 -42.72
C ILE A 85 -1.92 11.74 -43.08
N SER A 86 -1.24 11.46 -44.18
CA SER A 86 -0.06 12.23 -44.60
C SER A 86 -0.36 13.13 -45.80
N ILE A 87 0.14 14.36 -45.73
CA ILE A 87 0.27 15.32 -46.83
C ILE A 87 1.77 15.44 -47.10
N PHE A 88 2.26 14.63 -48.03
CA PHE A 88 3.67 14.55 -48.38
C PHE A 88 3.90 15.08 -49.81
N HIS A 89 4.71 16.13 -49.96
CA HIS A 89 5.05 16.71 -51.26
C HIS A 89 6.40 16.24 -51.78
N GLY A 90 7.35 15.89 -50.89
CA GLY A 90 8.66 15.34 -51.22
C GLY A 90 9.58 16.29 -52.00
N GLN A 91 9.30 17.59 -51.95
CA GLN A 91 10.06 18.63 -52.65
C GLN A 91 11.31 19.03 -51.86
N GLN A 92 12.38 19.46 -52.54
CA GLN A 92 13.63 19.87 -51.84
C GLN A 92 13.46 21.13 -50.98
N ASP A 93 12.59 22.05 -51.42
CA ASP A 93 12.32 23.29 -50.73
C ASP A 93 11.08 23.14 -49.84
N ILE A 94 11.08 23.83 -48.70
CA ILE A 94 9.95 23.81 -47.77
C ILE A 94 8.75 24.50 -48.44
N GLU A 95 7.66 23.76 -48.59
CA GLU A 95 6.41 24.30 -49.12
C GLU A 95 5.42 24.68 -48.02
N ARG A 96 4.54 25.63 -48.35
CA ARG A 96 3.41 25.99 -47.50
C ARG A 96 2.23 25.12 -47.86
N ILE A 97 1.71 24.37 -46.89
CA ILE A 97 0.52 23.56 -47.08
C ILE A 97 -0.72 24.46 -47.19
N ALA A 98 -1.51 24.24 -48.23
CA ALA A 98 -2.72 25.02 -48.45
C ALA A 98 -3.86 24.53 -47.54
N LYS A 99 -4.72 25.46 -47.10
CA LYS A 99 -5.91 25.12 -46.29
C LYS A 99 -6.79 24.07 -46.96
N ASP A 100 -6.97 24.16 -48.29
CA ASP A 100 -7.75 23.21 -49.06
C ASP A 100 -7.18 21.78 -49.01
N GLU A 101 -5.87 21.61 -48.84
CA GLU A 101 -5.24 20.29 -48.70
C GLU A 101 -5.53 19.69 -47.32
N VAL A 102 -5.41 20.51 -46.25
CA VAL A 102 -5.77 20.13 -44.88
C VAL A 102 -7.25 19.78 -44.78
N ASP A 103 -8.13 20.58 -45.39
CA ASP A 103 -9.58 20.32 -45.40
C ASP A 103 -9.91 19.02 -46.17
N LYS A 104 -9.20 18.75 -47.29
CA LYS A 104 -9.33 17.49 -48.02
C LYS A 104 -8.83 16.30 -47.19
N ALA A 105 -7.68 16.40 -46.54
CA ALA A 105 -7.12 15.35 -45.68
C ALA A 105 -8.08 15.05 -44.52
N SER A 106 -8.55 16.10 -43.84
CA SER A 106 -9.55 16.02 -42.76
C SER A 106 -10.81 15.30 -43.22
N LYS A 107 -11.33 15.63 -44.40
CA LYS A 107 -12.51 14.97 -44.97
C LYS A 107 -12.24 13.49 -45.30
N ARG A 108 -11.08 13.18 -45.87
CA ARG A 108 -10.71 11.81 -46.29
C ARG A 108 -10.54 10.87 -45.10
N ILE A 109 -9.80 11.25 -44.06
CA ILE A 109 -9.60 10.41 -42.87
C ILE A 109 -10.91 10.24 -42.08
N SER A 110 -11.74 11.26 -42.08
CA SER A 110 -13.09 11.23 -41.49
C SER A 110 -14.03 10.29 -42.22
N ASN A 111 -13.97 10.28 -43.56
CA ASN A 111 -14.73 9.34 -44.38
C ASN A 111 -14.22 7.90 -44.21
N PHE A 112 -12.91 7.71 -44.00
CA PHE A 112 -12.35 6.40 -43.65
C PHE A 112 -12.98 5.89 -42.35
N PHE A 113 -12.90 6.67 -41.28
CA PHE A 113 -13.49 6.30 -39.98
C PHE A 113 -14.99 6.01 -40.08
N LYS A 114 -15.72 6.87 -40.81
CA LYS A 114 -17.15 6.66 -41.08
C LYS A 114 -17.39 5.31 -41.74
N ASN A 115 -16.65 4.98 -42.80
CA ASN A 115 -16.81 3.73 -43.54
C ASN A 115 -16.41 2.52 -42.70
N ALA A 116 -15.32 2.59 -41.91
CA ALA A 116 -14.87 1.52 -41.01
C ALA A 116 -15.93 1.11 -39.97
N ILE A 117 -16.78 2.04 -39.53
CA ILE A 117 -17.89 1.73 -38.62
C ILE A 117 -19.06 1.02 -39.32
N TYR A 118 -19.20 1.14 -40.65
CA TYR A 118 -20.28 0.52 -41.41
C TYR A 118 -19.90 -0.88 -41.92
N LYS A 119 -20.84 -1.82 -41.81
CA LYS A 119 -20.63 -3.25 -42.10
C LYS A 119 -20.21 -3.52 -43.54
N ASP A 120 -20.69 -2.71 -44.48
CA ASP A 120 -20.46 -2.96 -45.90
C ASP A 120 -18.99 -2.77 -46.29
N TYR A 121 -18.29 -1.83 -45.67
CA TYR A 121 -16.88 -1.56 -46.01
C TYR A 121 -15.92 -2.65 -45.55
N VAL A 122 -16.16 -3.31 -44.40
CA VAL A 122 -15.36 -4.48 -43.98
C VAL A 122 -15.44 -5.61 -45.01
N ASN A 123 -16.59 -5.76 -45.68
CA ASN A 123 -16.76 -6.77 -46.74
C ASN A 123 -16.13 -6.35 -48.08
N GLU A 124 -15.71 -5.09 -48.22
CA GLU A 124 -15.02 -4.57 -49.41
C GLU A 124 -13.49 -4.62 -49.28
N ILE A 125 -12.96 -4.91 -48.09
CA ILE A 125 -11.53 -5.00 -47.80
C ILE A 125 -11.09 -6.47 -47.79
N GLU A 126 -9.96 -6.79 -48.42
CA GLU A 126 -9.35 -8.13 -48.35
C GLU A 126 -8.85 -8.44 -46.93
N GLU A 127 -9.07 -9.67 -46.44
CA GLU A 127 -8.64 -10.08 -45.08
C GLU A 127 -7.12 -9.96 -44.86
N SER A 128 -6.32 -9.98 -45.93
CA SER A 128 -4.87 -9.77 -45.90
C SER A 128 -4.44 -8.31 -45.82
N SER A 129 -5.37 -7.35 -45.95
CA SER A 129 -5.05 -5.92 -45.88
C SER A 129 -4.70 -5.50 -44.45
N GLU A 130 -3.69 -4.63 -44.31
CA GLU A 130 -3.23 -4.10 -43.03
C GLU A 130 -4.33 -3.32 -42.28
N ILE A 131 -5.34 -2.84 -43.00
CA ILE A 131 -6.47 -2.08 -42.44
C ILE A 131 -7.65 -2.97 -42.04
N PHE A 132 -7.68 -4.24 -42.47
CA PHE A 132 -8.79 -5.16 -42.21
C PHE A 132 -9.02 -5.32 -40.71
N ASP A 133 -7.95 -5.51 -39.94
CA ASP A 133 -8.02 -5.68 -38.48
C ASP A 133 -8.72 -4.49 -37.82
N LEU A 134 -8.35 -3.25 -38.17
CA LEU A 134 -8.98 -2.05 -37.61
C LEU A 134 -10.45 -1.95 -38.03
N ALA A 135 -10.74 -2.09 -39.32
CA ALA A 135 -12.09 -1.97 -39.85
C ALA A 135 -13.02 -3.03 -39.25
N HIS A 136 -12.57 -4.29 -39.20
CA HIS A 136 -13.29 -5.39 -38.55
C HIS A 136 -13.49 -5.13 -37.05
N THR A 137 -12.46 -4.65 -36.37
CA THR A 137 -12.50 -4.37 -34.93
C THR A 137 -13.48 -3.24 -34.58
N LEU A 138 -13.46 -2.12 -35.32
CA LEU A 138 -14.42 -1.01 -35.17
C LEU A 138 -15.85 -1.44 -35.52
N ASN A 139 -16.01 -2.39 -36.45
CA ASN A 139 -17.31 -2.88 -36.87
C ASN A 139 -17.92 -3.91 -35.92
N THR A 140 -17.13 -4.89 -35.47
CA THR A 140 -17.64 -6.10 -34.80
C THR A 140 -17.60 -5.96 -33.28
N SER A 141 -16.63 -5.23 -32.72
CA SER A 141 -16.45 -5.13 -31.26
C SER A 141 -17.53 -4.24 -30.63
N THR A 142 -18.42 -4.86 -29.85
CA THR A 142 -19.39 -4.13 -29.02
C THR A 142 -18.71 -3.37 -27.89
N ASP A 143 -17.58 -3.86 -27.39
CA ASP A 143 -16.80 -3.20 -26.35
C ASP A 143 -16.23 -1.87 -26.84
N ILE A 144 -15.68 -1.82 -28.06
CA ILE A 144 -15.17 -0.57 -28.64
C ILE A 144 -16.31 0.40 -28.92
N LYS A 145 -17.42 -0.05 -29.50
CA LYS A 145 -18.57 0.82 -29.75
C LYS A 145 -19.13 1.45 -28.48
N ASN A 146 -19.04 0.75 -27.35
CA ASN A 146 -19.51 1.23 -26.05
C ASN A 146 -18.44 2.00 -25.25
N THR A 147 -17.16 1.91 -25.64
CA THR A 147 -16.04 2.42 -24.83
C THR A 147 -15.26 3.51 -25.53
N LEU A 148 -15.26 3.57 -26.86
CA LEU A 148 -14.60 4.61 -27.64
C LEU A 148 -15.20 5.98 -27.32
N VAL A 149 -14.38 6.85 -26.75
CA VAL A 149 -14.76 8.18 -26.29
C VAL A 149 -14.20 9.26 -27.22
N ARG A 150 -13.04 9.00 -27.81
CA ARG A 150 -12.26 9.99 -28.56
C ARG A 150 -11.65 9.38 -29.82
N VAL A 151 -11.74 10.12 -30.92
CA VAL A 151 -11.00 9.82 -32.16
C VAL A 151 -10.12 11.02 -32.49
N ASN A 152 -8.81 10.84 -32.59
CA ASN A 152 -7.91 11.87 -33.09
C ASN A 152 -7.60 11.61 -34.56
N ALA A 153 -7.80 12.62 -35.40
CA ALA A 153 -7.38 12.62 -36.79
C ALA A 153 -6.12 13.48 -36.91
N ILE A 154 -4.97 12.84 -37.00
CA ILE A 154 -3.65 13.44 -37.02
C ILE A 154 -3.18 13.57 -38.47
N ILE A 155 -2.96 14.80 -38.91
CA ILE A 155 -2.53 15.15 -40.26
C ILE A 155 -1.03 15.44 -40.19
N LEU A 156 -0.23 14.57 -40.80
CA LEU A 156 1.22 14.69 -40.88
C LEU A 156 1.60 15.45 -42.16
N SER A 157 2.60 16.33 -42.11
CA SER A 157 3.11 16.99 -43.32
C SER A 157 4.60 17.32 -43.26
N ASP A 158 5.25 17.21 -44.42
CA ASP A 158 6.63 17.67 -44.66
C ASP A 158 6.72 19.18 -44.93
N GLY A 159 5.59 19.87 -45.12
CA GLY A 159 5.52 21.32 -45.28
C GLY A 159 5.09 22.07 -44.01
N ILE A 160 4.98 23.40 -44.12
CA ILE A 160 4.55 24.29 -43.03
C ILE A 160 3.09 24.70 -43.22
N TYR A 161 2.27 24.59 -42.16
CA TYR A 161 0.88 25.03 -42.18
C TYR A 161 0.62 26.18 -41.18
N PRO A 162 0.50 27.44 -41.65
CA PRO A 162 0.24 28.58 -40.78
C PRO A 162 -1.26 28.88 -40.58
N GLY A 163 -2.15 27.98 -41.02
CA GLY A 163 -3.59 28.18 -40.92
C GLY A 163 -4.18 27.66 -39.61
N GLU A 164 -5.50 27.80 -39.45
CA GLU A 164 -6.21 27.26 -38.30
C GLU A 164 -6.43 25.75 -38.43
N ILE A 165 -6.38 25.05 -37.29
CA ILE A 165 -6.69 23.63 -37.20
C ILE A 165 -8.20 23.43 -37.49
N PRO A 166 -8.59 22.43 -38.28
CA PRO A 166 -9.99 22.10 -38.52
C PRO A 166 -10.78 21.91 -37.23
N LYS A 167 -12.02 22.43 -37.21
CA LYS A 167 -12.90 22.29 -36.04
C LYS A 167 -13.27 20.82 -35.83
N SER A 168 -13.31 20.40 -34.56
CA SER A 168 -13.80 19.07 -34.20
C SER A 168 -15.22 18.85 -34.69
N GLN A 169 -15.55 17.63 -35.12
CA GLN A 169 -16.89 17.27 -35.58
C GLN A 169 -17.33 15.90 -35.05
N THR A 170 -18.63 15.64 -35.04
CA THR A 170 -19.17 14.33 -34.63
C THR A 170 -19.48 13.49 -35.85
N ILE A 171 -18.86 12.31 -35.95
CA ILE A 171 -19.07 11.35 -37.04
C ILE A 171 -19.47 10.01 -36.45
N SER A 172 -20.58 9.44 -36.96
CA SER A 172 -21.11 8.15 -36.50
C SER A 172 -21.34 8.08 -34.98
N GLY A 173 -21.59 9.22 -34.33
CA GLY A 173 -21.79 9.33 -32.88
C GLY A 173 -20.52 9.59 -32.07
N TYR A 174 -19.33 9.60 -32.69
CA TYR A 174 -18.05 9.82 -32.01
C TYR A 174 -17.45 11.20 -32.34
N PRO A 175 -16.89 11.93 -31.35
CA PRO A 175 -16.18 13.17 -31.62
C PRO A 175 -14.81 12.89 -32.26
N ILE A 176 -14.56 13.53 -33.39
CA ILE A 176 -13.26 13.55 -34.07
C ILE A 176 -12.59 14.89 -33.79
N PHE A 177 -11.36 14.83 -33.29
CA PHE A 177 -10.49 15.97 -33.03
C PHE A 177 -9.36 15.98 -34.07
N TYR A 178 -9.14 17.12 -34.72
CA TYR A 178 -8.06 17.24 -35.70
C TYR A 178 -6.80 17.77 -35.05
N ARG A 179 -5.67 17.24 -35.49
CA ARG A 179 -4.34 17.72 -35.14
C ARG A 179 -3.51 17.84 -36.41
N ILE A 180 -2.68 18.86 -36.47
CA ILE A 180 -1.74 19.06 -37.57
C ILE A 180 -0.34 18.95 -36.97
N ILE A 181 0.45 18.04 -37.54
CA ILE A 181 1.85 17.82 -37.25
C ILE A 181 2.59 18.25 -38.52
N ASP A 182 2.92 19.52 -38.59
CA ASP A 182 3.65 20.11 -39.71
C ASP A 182 5.16 20.03 -39.47
N LEU A 183 5.95 20.49 -40.43
CA LEU A 183 7.40 20.46 -40.36
C LEU A 183 7.97 21.17 -39.12
N ASN A 184 7.37 22.30 -38.71
CA ASN A 184 7.81 23.00 -37.50
C ASN A 184 7.52 22.16 -36.25
N TYR A 185 6.40 21.46 -36.21
CA TYR A 185 6.08 20.56 -35.11
C TYR A 185 7.09 19.41 -35.04
N LEU A 186 7.37 18.74 -36.16
CA LEU A 186 8.33 17.65 -36.26
C LEU A 186 9.75 18.08 -35.84
N TYR A 187 10.19 19.24 -36.32
CA TYR A 187 11.47 19.84 -35.90
C TYR A 187 11.50 20.16 -34.40
N ASN A 188 10.41 20.70 -33.86
CA ASN A 188 10.36 21.02 -32.44
C ASN A 188 10.41 19.77 -31.58
N ILE A 189 9.73 18.67 -31.92
CA ILE A 189 9.83 17.42 -31.13
C ILE A 189 11.18 16.72 -31.29
N SER A 190 11.87 16.88 -32.42
CA SER A 190 13.19 16.29 -32.62
C SER A 190 14.30 17.04 -31.87
N GLU A 191 14.20 18.37 -31.74
CA GLU A 191 15.22 19.20 -31.08
C GLU A 191 14.86 19.59 -29.63
N LYS A 192 13.57 19.74 -29.33
CA LYS A 192 13.04 20.05 -27.99
C LYS A 192 12.25 18.83 -27.52
N SER A 193 12.69 18.25 -26.42
CA SER A 193 12.04 17.08 -25.80
C SER A 193 10.62 17.35 -25.24
N HIS A 194 10.02 18.53 -25.51
CA HIS A 194 8.75 18.96 -24.90
C HIS A 194 8.06 20.09 -25.67
N ILE A 195 6.75 19.99 -25.89
CA ILE A 195 5.91 21.07 -26.46
C ILE A 195 4.93 21.57 -25.39
N PRO A 196 5.01 22.85 -24.98
CA PRO A 196 4.30 23.35 -23.81
C PRO A 196 2.77 23.40 -24.03
N ILE A 197 2.02 23.09 -22.98
CA ILE A 197 0.55 23.16 -22.96
C ILE A 197 0.10 24.54 -22.45
N GLU A 198 -0.48 25.35 -23.32
CA GLU A 198 -1.05 26.66 -22.96
C GLU A 198 -2.57 26.59 -22.77
N ILE A 199 -3.07 27.11 -21.64
CA ILE A 199 -4.49 27.08 -21.28
C ILE A 199 -4.95 28.49 -20.94
N ASP A 200 -6.02 28.94 -21.62
CA ASP A 200 -6.68 30.23 -21.39
C ASP A 200 -8.04 30.04 -20.73
N PHE A 201 -8.05 29.83 -19.41
CA PHE A 201 -9.28 29.64 -18.64
C PHE A 201 -10.24 30.81 -18.79
N LYS A 202 -9.72 32.04 -18.88
CA LYS A 202 -10.57 33.23 -19.06
C LYS A 202 -11.26 33.20 -20.43
N GLY A 203 -10.52 32.90 -21.49
CA GLY A 203 -11.04 32.75 -22.85
C GLY A 203 -12.07 31.63 -22.95
N ASP A 204 -11.85 30.54 -22.21
CA ASP A 204 -12.74 29.39 -22.12
C ASP A 204 -13.97 29.62 -21.21
N GLY A 205 -14.06 30.79 -20.56
CA GLY A 205 -15.20 31.17 -19.71
C GLY A 205 -15.15 30.59 -18.29
N PHE A 206 -14.02 30.06 -17.86
CA PHE A 206 -13.82 29.48 -16.53
C PHE A 206 -13.14 30.45 -15.56
N LYS A 207 -13.50 30.34 -14.28
CA LYS A 207 -12.85 31.06 -13.17
C LYS A 207 -12.18 30.05 -12.24
N ILE A 208 -10.86 30.17 -12.08
CA ILE A 208 -10.06 29.27 -11.24
C ILE A 208 -9.54 30.06 -10.02
N PRO A 209 -10.33 30.18 -8.94
CA PRO A 209 -9.89 30.89 -7.73
C PRO A 209 -8.70 30.19 -7.08
N CYS A 210 -7.75 30.97 -6.56
CA CYS A 210 -6.53 30.45 -5.96
C CYS A 210 -6.03 31.28 -4.77
N ILE A 211 -5.24 30.62 -3.92
CA ILE A 211 -4.48 31.23 -2.83
C ILE A 211 -2.99 30.98 -3.08
N GLN A 212 -2.20 32.03 -3.03
CA GLN A 212 -0.74 31.96 -3.16
C GLN A 212 -0.08 31.62 -1.81
N THR A 213 0.91 30.72 -1.81
CA THR A 213 1.64 30.41 -0.57
C THR A 213 2.53 31.58 -0.13
N PRO A 214 2.53 31.92 1.17
CA PRO A 214 3.43 32.94 1.72
C PRO A 214 4.88 32.44 1.75
N GLY A 215 5.81 33.26 1.28
CA GLY A 215 7.25 32.97 1.28
C GLY A 215 7.93 33.22 -0.06
N LEU A 216 9.16 33.73 -0.02
CA LEU A 216 10.04 33.88 -1.17
C LEU A 216 10.90 32.62 -1.27
N ASN A 217 10.46 31.67 -2.08
CA ASN A 217 11.35 30.65 -2.62
C ASN A 217 11.72 31.08 -4.05
N ASP A 218 13.02 31.12 -4.33
CA ASP A 218 13.56 31.55 -5.62
C ASP A 218 13.44 30.44 -6.68
N GLU A 219 13.28 29.19 -6.27
CA GLU A 219 13.18 28.04 -7.15
C GLU A 219 11.73 27.80 -7.63
N TYR A 220 10.72 28.07 -6.80
CA TYR A 220 9.31 27.87 -7.17
C TYR A 220 8.33 28.76 -6.39
N GLN A 221 7.11 28.88 -6.91
CA GLN A 221 5.95 29.45 -6.23
C GLN A 221 4.80 28.44 -6.23
N SER A 222 4.12 28.24 -5.10
CA SER A 222 2.94 27.37 -5.06
C SER A 222 1.64 28.16 -4.94
N TYR A 223 0.59 27.60 -5.55
CA TYR A 223 -0.78 28.04 -5.46
C TYR A 223 -1.67 26.86 -5.08
N LEU A 224 -2.65 27.14 -4.22
CA LEU A 224 -3.76 26.23 -3.96
C LEU A 224 -4.98 26.78 -4.68
N ALA A 225 -5.48 26.07 -5.68
CA ALA A 225 -6.61 26.51 -6.50
C ALA A 225 -7.79 25.54 -6.43
N ILE A 226 -8.96 26.01 -6.84
CA ILE A 226 -10.16 25.19 -7.01
C ILE A 226 -10.54 25.25 -8.49
N ILE A 227 -10.53 24.10 -9.16
CA ILE A 227 -10.97 23.96 -10.55
C ILE A 227 -12.34 23.28 -10.59
N SER A 228 -13.26 23.77 -11.42
CA SER A 228 -14.55 23.09 -11.62
C SER A 228 -14.35 21.78 -12.40
N GLY A 229 -15.25 20.82 -12.19
CA GLY A 229 -15.27 19.58 -12.95
C GLY A 229 -15.35 19.84 -14.46
N GLU A 230 -16.14 20.84 -14.86
CA GLU A 230 -16.28 21.25 -16.26
C GLU A 230 -14.98 21.79 -16.86
N ALA A 231 -14.27 22.68 -16.15
CA ALA A 231 -12.99 23.20 -16.60
C ALA A 231 -11.94 22.07 -16.72
N LEU A 232 -11.91 21.17 -15.73
CA LEU A 232 -11.00 20.03 -15.73
C LEU A 232 -11.31 19.02 -16.84
N ALA A 233 -12.59 18.76 -17.11
CA ALA A 233 -13.04 17.93 -18.22
C ALA A 233 -12.72 18.59 -19.58
N ASN A 234 -12.87 19.92 -19.69
CA ASN A 234 -12.56 20.66 -20.92
C ASN A 234 -11.08 20.60 -21.29
N ILE A 235 -10.18 20.84 -20.33
CA ILE A 235 -8.73 20.76 -20.61
C ILE A 235 -8.33 19.33 -20.98
N TYR A 236 -8.91 18.32 -20.32
CA TYR A 236 -8.65 16.92 -20.65
C TYR A 236 -9.24 16.51 -22.01
N GLU A 237 -10.41 17.03 -22.38
CA GLU A 237 -11.00 16.85 -23.71
C GLU A 237 -10.09 17.40 -24.81
N ARG A 238 -9.42 18.54 -24.56
CA ARG A 238 -8.50 19.15 -25.54
C ARG A 238 -7.18 18.38 -25.63
N PHE A 239 -6.50 18.21 -24.50
CA PHE A 239 -5.09 17.78 -24.46
C PHE A 239 -4.89 16.30 -24.11
N GLY A 240 -5.88 15.62 -23.53
CA GLY A 240 -5.85 14.18 -23.28
C GLY A 240 -4.65 13.73 -22.42
N ALA A 241 -3.98 12.67 -22.87
CA ALA A 241 -2.84 12.08 -22.18
C ALA A 241 -1.63 13.03 -22.06
N ARG A 242 -1.52 14.04 -22.93
CA ARG A 242 -0.42 15.01 -22.91
C ARG A 242 -0.33 15.82 -21.61
N LEU A 243 -1.48 16.02 -20.94
CA LEU A 243 -1.53 16.64 -19.62
C LEU A 243 -0.88 15.79 -18.52
N LEU A 244 -0.53 14.54 -18.80
CA LEU A 244 -0.07 13.54 -17.83
C LEU A 244 1.35 13.01 -18.14
N GLU A 245 2.04 13.54 -19.16
CA GLU A 245 3.35 13.05 -19.63
C GLU A 245 4.42 13.07 -18.54
N GLN A 246 4.40 14.08 -17.66
CA GLN A 246 5.35 14.20 -16.56
C GLN A 246 4.99 13.34 -15.33
N ASN A 247 4.04 12.41 -15.46
CA ASN A 247 3.68 11.47 -14.40
C ASN A 247 4.60 10.24 -14.41
N VAL A 248 5.30 9.99 -13.30
CA VAL A 248 6.24 8.86 -13.16
C VAL A 248 5.56 7.48 -13.16
N ARG A 249 4.24 7.42 -13.01
CA ARG A 249 3.48 6.21 -13.32
C ARG A 249 3.18 6.25 -14.81
N SER A 250 3.81 5.35 -15.56
CA SER A 250 3.39 5.01 -16.92
C SER A 250 1.85 4.90 -16.96
N PHE A 251 1.24 5.42 -18.02
CA PHE A 251 -0.20 5.58 -18.29
C PHE A 251 -1.03 4.27 -18.18
N LEU A 252 -0.40 3.17 -17.75
CA LEU A 252 -0.95 1.86 -17.47
C LEU A 252 -2.09 1.92 -16.44
N GLN A 253 -3.29 1.73 -17.00
CA GLN A 253 -4.49 1.16 -16.42
C GLN A 253 -5.41 2.13 -15.65
N PHE A 254 -6.29 2.79 -16.41
CA PHE A 254 -7.57 3.33 -15.91
C PHE A 254 -8.59 2.24 -15.52
N SER A 255 -8.19 0.98 -15.38
CA SER A 255 -9.02 -0.11 -14.89
C SER A 255 -8.61 -0.53 -13.46
N GLY A 256 -9.20 0.13 -12.46
CA GLY A 256 -8.94 -0.17 -11.06
C GLY A 256 -10.12 0.10 -10.12
N LYS A 257 -10.15 -0.58 -8.96
CA LYS A 257 -11.15 -0.36 -7.89
C LYS A 257 -11.23 1.09 -7.39
N ILE A 258 -10.15 1.86 -7.52
CA ILE A 258 -10.07 3.27 -7.13
C ILE A 258 -11.00 4.12 -8.00
N ASN A 259 -11.01 3.87 -9.32
CA ASN A 259 -11.87 4.58 -10.28
C ASN A 259 -13.36 4.32 -10.01
N LYS A 260 -13.72 3.16 -9.45
CA LYS A 260 -15.10 2.87 -9.04
C LYS A 260 -15.58 3.80 -7.92
N GLY A 261 -14.72 4.13 -6.94
CA GLY A 261 -15.06 5.05 -5.84
C GLY A 261 -15.26 6.48 -6.34
N ILE A 262 -14.32 6.97 -7.14
CA ILE A 262 -14.38 8.31 -7.76
C ILE A 262 -15.66 8.42 -8.61
N ARG A 263 -15.89 7.47 -9.52
CA ARG A 263 -17.09 7.41 -10.35
C ARG A 263 -18.39 7.32 -9.55
N THR A 264 -18.39 6.58 -8.45
CA THR A 264 -19.58 6.51 -7.56
C THR A 264 -19.88 7.87 -6.96
N THR A 265 -18.85 8.62 -6.54
CA THR A 265 -19.03 9.98 -6.01
C THR A 265 -19.55 10.92 -7.09
N ILE A 266 -18.97 10.89 -8.29
CA ILE A 266 -19.44 11.70 -9.44
C ILE A 266 -20.93 11.50 -9.70
N ILE A 267 -21.39 10.24 -9.71
CA ILE A 267 -22.77 9.91 -10.10
C ILE A 267 -23.76 10.13 -8.95
N LYS A 268 -23.39 9.79 -7.71
CA LYS A 268 -24.32 9.77 -6.57
C LYS A 268 -24.26 11.01 -5.69
N GLU A 269 -23.07 11.58 -5.50
CA GLU A 269 -22.79 12.63 -4.52
C GLU A 269 -21.79 13.67 -5.09
N PRO A 270 -22.07 14.29 -6.26
CA PRO A 270 -21.12 15.18 -6.93
C PRO A 270 -20.73 16.41 -6.09
N ASP A 271 -21.67 16.91 -5.29
CA ASP A 271 -21.50 18.05 -4.38
C ASP A 271 -20.45 17.77 -3.28
N MET A 272 -20.22 16.49 -2.96
CA MET A 272 -19.23 16.03 -1.97
C MET A 272 -17.88 15.67 -2.61
N PHE A 273 -17.71 15.87 -3.92
CA PHE A 273 -16.52 15.41 -4.64
C PHE A 273 -15.22 15.98 -4.06
N LEU A 274 -15.21 17.28 -3.77
CA LEU A 274 -14.05 17.98 -3.17
C LEU A 274 -13.67 17.41 -1.80
N ALA A 275 -14.63 16.88 -1.04
CA ALA A 275 -14.42 16.33 0.29
C ALA A 275 -14.01 14.85 0.27
N PHE A 276 -14.55 14.07 -0.67
CA PHE A 276 -14.37 12.61 -0.70
C PHE A 276 -13.20 12.15 -1.56
N ASN A 277 -12.78 12.97 -2.54
CA ASN A 277 -11.75 12.59 -3.51
C ASN A 277 -10.52 13.47 -3.35
N ASN A 278 -9.36 12.87 -3.62
CA ASN A 278 -8.11 13.62 -3.63
C ASN A 278 -8.10 14.62 -4.80
N GLY A 279 -7.53 15.79 -4.55
CA GLY A 279 -7.24 16.78 -5.57
C GLY A 279 -6.17 16.33 -6.56
N ILE A 280 -5.77 17.26 -7.42
CA ILE A 280 -4.67 17.08 -8.38
C ILE A 280 -3.45 17.87 -7.93
N ALA A 281 -2.26 17.34 -8.20
CA ALA A 281 -1.01 18.09 -8.11
C ALA A 281 -0.52 18.36 -9.53
N ALA A 282 -0.18 19.61 -9.80
CA ALA A 282 0.24 20.06 -11.12
C ALA A 282 1.46 20.97 -11.05
N THR A 283 2.23 20.99 -12.13
CA THR A 283 3.37 21.86 -12.37
C THR A 283 3.06 22.78 -13.55
N ALA A 284 3.70 23.95 -13.57
CA ALA A 284 3.60 24.90 -14.67
C ALA A 284 4.85 25.76 -14.77
N ASP A 285 5.09 26.31 -15.97
CA ASP A 285 6.14 27.28 -16.23
C ASP A 285 5.77 28.67 -15.69
N SER A 286 4.54 29.11 -15.97
CA SER A 286 4.05 30.40 -15.52
C SER A 286 2.54 30.44 -15.43
N VAL A 287 2.03 31.39 -14.64
CA VAL A 287 0.60 31.65 -14.47
C VAL A 287 0.33 33.15 -14.56
N GLU A 288 -0.78 33.49 -15.21
CA GLU A 288 -1.32 34.85 -15.17
C GLU A 288 -2.46 34.90 -14.16
N LEU A 289 -2.44 35.93 -13.31
CA LEU A 289 -3.40 36.13 -12.23
C LEU A 289 -4.20 37.40 -12.45
N ILE A 290 -5.48 37.36 -12.10
CA ILE A 290 -6.37 38.51 -12.08
C ILE A 290 -6.96 38.65 -10.67
N ALA A 291 -7.08 39.89 -10.20
CA ALA A 291 -7.85 40.19 -9.00
C ALA A 291 -9.36 40.20 -9.32
N ASP A 292 -10.12 39.39 -8.60
CA ASP A 292 -11.58 39.33 -8.62
C ASP A 292 -12.11 39.83 -7.26
N LYS A 293 -13.17 40.64 -7.30
CA LYS A 293 -13.70 41.32 -6.09
C LYS A 293 -14.29 40.35 -5.07
N ASP A 294 -14.80 39.21 -5.52
CA ASP A 294 -15.51 38.25 -4.68
C ASP A 294 -14.65 37.02 -4.34
N SER A 295 -13.72 36.64 -5.23
CA SER A 295 -12.95 35.39 -5.14
C SER A 295 -11.46 35.58 -4.82
N GLY A 296 -10.99 36.83 -4.68
CA GLY A 296 -9.58 37.12 -4.45
C GLY A 296 -8.73 36.98 -5.72
N LEU A 297 -7.71 36.11 -5.70
CA LEU A 297 -6.87 35.86 -6.87
C LEU A 297 -7.49 34.76 -7.73
N VAL A 298 -7.54 34.98 -9.05
CA VAL A 298 -8.04 34.03 -10.04
C VAL A 298 -6.95 33.77 -11.08
N ILE A 299 -6.70 32.49 -11.39
CA ILE A 299 -5.80 32.10 -12.48
C ILE A 299 -6.55 32.28 -13.81
N SER A 300 -6.02 33.12 -14.69
CA SER A 300 -6.59 33.34 -16.03
C SER A 300 -5.94 32.49 -17.10
N LYS A 301 -4.62 32.34 -17.03
CA LYS A 301 -3.84 31.53 -17.97
C LYS A 301 -2.79 30.72 -17.24
N ILE A 302 -2.50 29.54 -17.77
CA ILE A 302 -1.38 28.70 -17.35
C ILE A 302 -0.58 28.33 -18.59
N ASN A 303 0.74 28.52 -18.50
CA ASN A 303 1.69 28.06 -19.50
C ASN A 303 2.39 26.81 -18.99
N ASP A 304 2.44 25.82 -19.88
CA ASP A 304 2.97 24.48 -19.66
C ASP A 304 2.36 23.72 -18.48
N LEU A 305 1.03 23.58 -18.44
CA LEU A 305 0.36 22.84 -17.39
C LEU A 305 0.62 21.32 -17.51
N GLN A 306 1.13 20.72 -16.44
CA GLN A 306 1.38 19.27 -16.35
C GLN A 306 0.82 18.69 -15.04
N ILE A 307 0.01 17.64 -15.11
CA ILE A 307 -0.58 16.96 -13.95
C ILE A 307 0.30 15.78 -13.54
N VAL A 308 1.11 15.99 -12.51
CA VAL A 308 2.06 15.00 -11.96
C VAL A 308 1.41 14.01 -10.99
N ASN A 309 0.22 14.33 -10.46
CA ASN A 309 -0.60 13.42 -9.66
C ASN A 309 -2.09 13.76 -9.81
N GLY A 310 -2.94 12.74 -9.90
CA GLY A 310 -4.39 12.91 -10.05
C GLY A 310 -4.92 12.62 -11.46
N GLY A 311 -4.14 12.01 -12.34
CA GLY A 311 -4.59 11.59 -13.68
C GLY A 311 -5.86 10.71 -13.65
N GLN A 312 -5.98 9.82 -12.66
CA GLN A 312 -7.20 9.02 -12.45
C GLN A 312 -8.43 9.87 -12.10
N THR A 313 -8.26 10.92 -11.29
CA THR A 313 -9.33 11.86 -10.94
C THR A 313 -9.80 12.62 -12.18
N THR A 314 -8.86 13.22 -12.92
CA THR A 314 -9.12 13.98 -14.15
C THR A 314 -9.82 13.13 -15.20
N ALA A 315 -9.27 11.95 -15.51
CA ALA A 315 -9.87 11.04 -16.49
C ALA A 315 -11.24 10.54 -16.03
N SER A 316 -11.41 10.16 -14.75
CA SER A 316 -12.71 9.68 -14.25
C SER A 316 -13.81 10.72 -14.37
N ILE A 317 -13.51 12.01 -14.13
CA ILE A 317 -14.45 13.11 -14.33
C ILE A 317 -14.82 13.22 -15.80
N TYR A 318 -13.83 13.29 -16.70
CA TYR A 318 -14.07 13.39 -18.13
C TYR A 318 -14.89 12.20 -18.68
N HIS A 319 -14.49 10.96 -18.37
CA HIS A 319 -15.19 9.78 -18.88
C HIS A 319 -16.61 9.66 -18.31
N SER A 320 -16.83 9.97 -17.03
CA SER A 320 -18.18 9.95 -16.45
C SER A 320 -19.09 11.00 -17.09
N TRP A 321 -18.57 12.19 -17.37
CA TRP A 321 -19.30 13.23 -18.11
C TRP A 321 -19.57 12.82 -19.56
N LYS A 322 -18.57 12.29 -20.27
CA LYS A 322 -18.67 12.01 -21.70
C LYS A 322 -19.48 10.75 -22.00
N LYS A 323 -19.20 9.65 -21.30
CA LYS A 323 -19.80 8.31 -21.50
C LYS A 323 -21.10 8.15 -20.71
N ASP A 324 -21.08 8.45 -19.42
CA ASP A 324 -22.26 8.24 -18.55
C ASP A 324 -23.23 9.42 -18.55
N LYS A 325 -22.88 10.53 -19.22
CA LYS A 325 -23.65 11.78 -19.23
C LYS A 325 -23.93 12.29 -17.82
N ALA A 326 -23.00 12.05 -16.90
CA ALA A 326 -23.11 12.53 -15.53
C ALA A 326 -23.04 14.07 -15.49
N ASP A 327 -23.85 14.66 -14.62
CA ASP A 327 -23.76 16.10 -14.31
C ASP A 327 -22.54 16.36 -13.43
N ILE A 328 -21.58 17.12 -13.96
CA ILE A 328 -20.32 17.48 -13.29
C ILE A 328 -20.28 18.95 -12.87
N SER A 329 -21.38 19.71 -13.05
CA SER A 329 -21.45 21.14 -12.76
C SER A 329 -21.20 21.49 -11.28
N LYS A 330 -21.50 20.54 -10.39
CA LYS A 330 -21.32 20.68 -8.94
C LYS A 330 -19.99 20.15 -8.42
N ILE A 331 -19.16 19.61 -9.30
CA ILE A 331 -17.87 19.03 -8.94
C ILE A 331 -16.84 20.14 -8.86
N PHE A 332 -16.10 20.17 -7.76
CA PHE A 332 -14.93 21.02 -7.57
C PHE A 332 -13.75 20.15 -7.17
N VAL A 333 -12.57 20.48 -7.69
CA VAL A 333 -11.33 19.72 -7.45
C VAL A 333 -10.27 20.68 -6.91
N GLN A 334 -9.63 20.28 -5.81
CA GLN A 334 -8.48 21.00 -5.27
C GLN A 334 -7.26 20.80 -6.18
N VAL A 335 -6.57 21.87 -6.52
CA VAL A 335 -5.34 21.86 -7.32
C VAL A 335 -4.21 22.39 -6.46
N LYS A 336 -3.15 21.59 -6.26
CA LYS A 336 -1.87 22.08 -5.77
C LYS A 336 -0.97 22.36 -6.98
N LEU A 337 -0.89 23.63 -7.37
CA LEU A 337 -0.10 24.07 -8.51
C LEU A 337 1.29 24.54 -8.04
N SER A 338 2.34 24.07 -8.70
CA SER A 338 3.72 24.47 -8.44
C SER A 338 4.31 25.11 -9.69
N VAL A 339 4.53 26.42 -9.64
CA VAL A 339 5.11 27.20 -10.73
C VAL A 339 6.62 27.26 -10.53
N VAL A 340 7.38 26.62 -11.41
CA VAL A 340 8.84 26.54 -11.28
C VAL A 340 9.48 27.78 -11.90
N LYS A 341 10.22 28.54 -11.09
CA LYS A 341 10.86 29.80 -11.54
C LYS A 341 12.22 29.55 -12.16
N ASN A 342 12.97 28.56 -11.64
CA ASN A 342 14.30 28.23 -12.12
C ASN A 342 14.22 27.17 -13.23
N LYS A 343 14.40 27.62 -14.48
CA LYS A 343 14.34 26.77 -15.67
C LYS A 343 15.42 25.69 -15.73
N GLU A 344 16.61 25.94 -15.16
CA GLU A 344 17.71 24.97 -15.17
C GLU A 344 17.42 23.76 -14.27
N LYS A 345 16.66 23.97 -13.19
CA LYS A 345 16.26 22.92 -12.25
C LYS A 345 14.87 22.36 -12.51
N PHE A 346 14.23 22.75 -13.62
CA PHE A 346 12.84 22.41 -13.90
C PHE A 346 12.59 20.90 -13.82
N SER A 347 13.33 20.11 -14.60
CA SER A 347 13.17 18.66 -14.68
C SER A 347 13.43 17.95 -13.34
N GLU A 348 14.42 18.41 -12.57
CA GLU A 348 14.71 17.86 -11.23
C GLU A 348 13.56 18.14 -10.26
N ILE A 349 13.09 19.38 -10.20
CA ILE A 349 12.03 19.82 -9.29
C ILE A 349 10.72 19.10 -9.62
N VAL A 350 10.33 19.08 -10.90
CA VAL A 350 9.15 18.36 -11.38
C VAL A 350 9.24 16.87 -11.03
N GLY A 351 10.38 16.22 -11.32
CA GLY A 351 10.59 14.80 -11.01
C GLY A 351 10.42 14.49 -9.52
N ARG A 352 10.99 15.32 -8.64
CA ARG A 352 10.84 15.16 -7.17
C ARG A 352 9.42 15.44 -6.71
N ILE A 353 8.74 16.44 -7.25
CA ILE A 353 7.32 16.70 -6.94
C ILE A 353 6.48 15.48 -7.31
N ALA A 354 6.71 14.91 -8.49
CA ALA A 354 6.00 13.73 -8.97
C ALA A 354 6.30 12.50 -8.08
N GLU A 355 7.56 12.27 -7.70
CA GLU A 355 7.95 11.21 -6.76
C GLU A 355 7.23 11.35 -5.41
N TYR A 356 7.31 12.53 -4.78
CA TYR A 356 6.71 12.75 -3.45
C TYR A 356 5.18 12.76 -3.47
N ALA A 357 4.55 13.22 -4.55
CA ALA A 357 3.10 13.13 -4.69
C ALA A 357 2.61 11.68 -4.80
N ASN A 358 3.45 10.77 -5.33
CA ASN A 358 3.11 9.37 -5.57
C ASN A 358 3.52 8.40 -4.44
N THR A 359 4.35 8.82 -3.48
CA THR A 359 4.86 7.97 -2.37
C THR A 359 3.94 7.89 -1.15
N GLN A 360 2.74 8.49 -1.19
CA GLN A 360 1.76 8.32 -0.12
C GLN A 360 1.26 6.87 -0.04
N ASN A 361 1.44 6.24 1.13
CA ASN A 361 0.98 4.87 1.36
C ASN A 361 -0.55 4.78 1.27
N LYS A 362 -1.04 3.80 0.50
CA LYS A 362 -2.47 3.49 0.43
C LYS A 362 -3.00 3.10 1.82
N VAL A 363 -3.97 3.88 2.32
CA VAL A 363 -4.76 3.52 3.51
C VAL A 363 -5.66 2.34 3.16
N SER A 364 -5.55 1.24 3.91
CA SER A 364 -6.35 0.04 3.68
C SER A 364 -7.68 0.06 4.44
N ALA A 365 -8.64 -0.77 4.04
CA ALA A 365 -9.93 -0.86 4.74
C ALA A 365 -9.78 -1.26 6.22
N SER A 366 -8.75 -2.04 6.54
CA SER A 366 -8.38 -2.36 7.90
C SER A 366 -7.88 -1.12 8.64
N ASP A 367 -7.07 -0.26 8.03
CA ASP A 367 -6.60 0.99 8.67
C ASP A 367 -7.78 1.90 9.06
N LEU A 368 -8.81 2.03 8.20
CA LEU A 368 -10.00 2.86 8.44
C LEU A 368 -10.89 2.33 9.59
N SER A 369 -10.95 1.01 9.78
CA SER A 369 -11.78 0.39 10.82
C SER A 369 -11.10 0.28 12.19
N SER A 370 -9.85 0.76 12.33
CA SER A 370 -9.03 0.60 13.54
C SER A 370 -9.70 1.08 14.82
N ASN A 371 -10.55 2.11 14.75
CA ASN A 371 -11.18 2.74 15.91
C ASN A 371 -12.58 2.21 16.24
N ARG A 372 -13.00 1.11 15.62
CA ARG A 372 -14.28 0.47 15.96
C ARG A 372 -14.22 -0.19 17.35
N PRO A 373 -15.32 -0.16 18.14
CA PRO A 373 -15.36 -0.72 19.50
C PRO A 373 -14.80 -2.14 19.59
N PHE A 374 -15.23 -3.04 18.69
CA PHE A 374 -14.76 -4.44 18.65
C PHE A 374 -13.24 -4.58 18.69
N HIS A 375 -12.53 -3.76 17.91
CA HIS A 375 -11.06 -3.83 17.84
C HIS A 375 -10.39 -3.23 19.06
N ILE A 376 -10.98 -2.22 19.69
CA ILE A 376 -10.48 -1.63 20.94
C ILE A 376 -10.61 -2.64 22.08
N PHE A 377 -11.76 -3.32 22.19
CA PHE A 377 -11.97 -4.37 23.19
C PHE A 377 -11.08 -5.59 22.98
N LEU A 378 -10.91 -6.02 21.73
CA LEU A 378 -10.00 -7.13 21.44
C LEU A 378 -8.54 -6.78 21.77
N GLU A 379 -8.14 -5.51 21.59
CA GLU A 379 -6.85 -5.03 22.06
C GLU A 379 -6.74 -5.15 23.59
N LYS A 380 -7.74 -4.68 24.34
CA LYS A 380 -7.78 -4.80 25.81
C LYS A 380 -7.63 -6.24 26.28
N LEU A 381 -8.40 -7.17 25.68
CA LEU A 381 -8.30 -8.61 25.95
C LEU A 381 -6.88 -9.14 25.69
N SER A 382 -6.30 -8.79 24.55
CA SER A 382 -4.93 -9.15 24.17
C SER A 382 -3.87 -8.64 25.14
N ARG A 383 -4.07 -7.48 25.76
CA ARG A 383 -3.15 -6.95 26.77
C ARG A 383 -3.35 -7.55 28.15
N THR A 384 -4.53 -8.07 28.46
CA THR A 384 -4.90 -8.49 29.81
C THR A 384 -4.72 -10.00 30.01
N ILE A 385 -5.11 -10.81 29.02
CA ILE A 385 -5.13 -12.26 29.09
C ILE A 385 -3.73 -12.84 28.83
N TRP A 386 -3.19 -13.57 29.80
CA TRP A 386 -1.94 -14.30 29.67
C TRP A 386 -2.18 -15.70 29.09
N ALA A 387 -1.43 -16.03 28.04
CA ALA A 387 -1.38 -17.37 27.49
C ALA A 387 -0.64 -18.30 28.48
N PRO A 388 -1.18 -19.51 28.73
CA PRO A 388 -0.50 -20.52 29.52
C PRO A 388 0.89 -20.86 28.93
N PRO A 389 1.87 -21.23 29.76
CA PRO A 389 3.19 -21.60 29.24
C PRO A 389 3.10 -22.89 28.42
N LEU A 390 3.90 -22.97 27.35
CA LEU A 390 4.14 -24.23 26.64
C LEU A 390 4.76 -25.26 27.61
N GLU A 391 4.50 -26.53 27.36
CA GLU A 391 5.06 -27.62 28.17
C GLU A 391 6.61 -27.54 28.22
N GLY A 392 7.17 -27.53 29.43
CA GLY A 392 8.60 -27.34 29.67
C GLY A 392 9.07 -25.88 29.80
N ASN A 393 8.19 -24.90 29.61
CA ASN A 393 8.45 -23.48 29.90
C ASN A 393 7.73 -23.04 31.19
N THR A 394 8.31 -22.09 31.92
CA THR A 394 7.70 -21.49 33.12
C THR A 394 7.12 -20.11 32.86
N LEU A 395 7.48 -19.48 31.75
CA LEU A 395 7.06 -18.13 31.41
C LEU A 395 5.74 -18.14 30.64
N GLN A 396 4.77 -17.40 31.17
CA GLN A 396 3.57 -17.01 30.44
C GLN A 396 3.89 -15.91 29.41
N THR A 397 3.12 -15.88 28.33
CA THR A 397 3.26 -14.90 27.25
C THR A 397 1.92 -14.25 26.91
N ARG A 398 1.92 -13.27 26.01
CA ARG A 398 0.72 -12.60 25.52
C ARG A 398 0.63 -12.69 24.00
N TRP A 399 -0.57 -13.02 23.52
CA TRP A 399 -0.91 -12.85 22.11
C TRP A 399 -1.20 -11.39 21.83
N PHE A 400 -0.30 -10.72 21.12
CA PHE A 400 -0.35 -9.28 20.88
C PHE A 400 -1.17 -8.98 19.62
N PHE A 401 -2.38 -8.44 19.81
CA PHE A 401 -3.20 -7.93 18.73
C PHE A 401 -2.69 -6.55 18.30
N GLU A 402 -2.33 -6.43 17.03
CA GLU A 402 -1.92 -5.18 16.39
C GLU A 402 -3.14 -4.53 15.72
N ARG A 403 -3.80 -3.62 16.45
CA ARG A 403 -4.98 -2.89 16.00
C ARG A 403 -4.65 -1.84 14.95
N ALA A 404 -3.49 -1.20 15.05
CA ALA A 404 -2.98 -0.23 14.08
C ALA A 404 -1.57 -0.63 13.65
N ARG A 405 -1.22 -0.46 12.37
CA ARG A 405 0.08 -0.88 11.85
C ARG A 405 1.24 -0.26 12.64
N GLY A 406 2.20 -1.09 13.01
CA GLY A 406 3.38 -0.67 13.77
C GLY A 406 3.16 -0.51 15.28
N GLN A 407 1.97 -0.83 15.79
CA GLN A 407 1.67 -0.74 17.22
C GLN A 407 2.57 -1.65 18.08
N TYR A 408 2.93 -2.84 17.60
CA TYR A 408 3.88 -3.72 18.29
C TYR A 408 5.26 -3.06 18.39
N LYS A 409 5.78 -2.52 17.27
CA LYS A 409 7.08 -1.84 17.23
C LYS A 409 7.10 -0.64 18.17
N ASN A 410 6.03 0.16 18.16
CA ASN A 410 5.91 1.33 19.05
C ASN A 410 5.82 0.91 20.52
N SER A 411 5.10 -0.16 20.84
CA SER A 411 5.01 -0.69 22.22
C SER A 411 6.36 -1.22 22.71
N ARG A 412 7.09 -1.93 21.84
CA ARG A 412 8.46 -2.40 22.12
C ARG A 412 9.43 -1.24 22.35
N LEU A 413 9.31 -0.15 21.60
CA LEU A 413 10.13 1.06 21.80
C LEU A 413 9.77 1.80 23.09
N LYS A 414 8.49 1.79 23.49
CA LYS A 414 8.03 2.39 24.75
C LYS A 414 8.58 1.68 25.98
N GLU A 415 8.77 0.35 25.94
CA GLU A 415 9.38 -0.40 27.05
C GLU A 415 10.85 0.03 27.30
N GLY A 416 11.54 0.48 26.26
CA GLY A 416 12.90 1.01 26.34
C GLY A 416 13.75 0.67 25.13
N THR A 417 14.85 1.41 24.96
CA THR A 417 15.80 1.23 23.86
C THR A 417 16.93 0.26 24.19
N THR A 418 17.10 -0.13 25.45
CA THR A 418 18.19 -1.03 25.87
C THR A 418 17.93 -2.49 25.44
N PRO A 419 18.98 -3.26 25.08
CA PRO A 419 18.82 -4.64 24.65
C PRO A 419 18.13 -5.54 25.69
N SER A 420 18.40 -5.32 26.98
CA SER A 420 17.80 -6.10 28.08
C SER A 420 16.29 -5.90 28.16
N ARG A 421 15.81 -4.66 28.06
CA ARG A 421 14.38 -4.33 28.15
C ARG A 421 13.62 -4.76 26.92
N GLN A 422 14.21 -4.57 25.75
CA GLN A 422 13.66 -5.09 24.51
C GLN A 422 13.53 -6.62 24.56
N LYS A 423 14.52 -7.32 25.13
CA LYS A 423 14.47 -8.77 25.33
C LYS A 423 13.37 -9.16 26.33
N ALA A 424 13.18 -8.41 27.42
CA ALA A 424 12.09 -8.65 28.37
C ALA A 424 10.71 -8.46 27.72
N PHE A 425 10.55 -7.43 26.88
CA PHE A 425 9.33 -7.23 26.09
C PHE A 425 9.09 -8.39 25.12
N ASP A 426 10.12 -8.78 24.36
CA ASP A 426 10.05 -9.85 23.36
C ASP A 426 9.81 -11.22 24.02
N LEU A 427 10.22 -11.43 25.28
CA LEU A 427 9.88 -12.63 26.07
C LEU A 427 8.40 -12.66 26.49
N LYS A 428 7.83 -11.51 26.89
CA LYS A 428 6.41 -11.40 27.26
C LYS A 428 5.48 -11.42 26.04
N ASN A 429 5.91 -10.81 24.93
CA ASN A 429 5.12 -10.60 23.72
C ASN A 429 5.91 -11.14 22.52
N PRO A 430 6.06 -12.45 22.35
CA PRO A 430 6.92 -13.00 21.32
C PRO A 430 6.34 -12.73 19.92
N LYS A 431 7.21 -12.44 18.94
CA LYS A 431 6.82 -12.05 17.58
C LYS A 431 5.90 -13.06 16.87
N ASN A 432 6.03 -14.35 17.18
CA ASN A 432 5.19 -15.41 16.62
C ASN A 432 3.75 -15.41 17.17
N GLN A 433 3.49 -14.71 18.29
CA GLN A 433 2.17 -14.49 18.89
C GLN A 433 1.61 -13.09 18.61
N VAL A 434 2.20 -12.36 17.65
CA VAL A 434 1.63 -11.12 17.11
C VAL A 434 0.66 -11.47 15.98
N PHE A 435 -0.46 -10.75 15.90
CA PHE A 435 -1.43 -10.89 14.81
C PHE A 435 -2.16 -9.59 14.52
N SER A 436 -2.48 -9.38 13.25
CA SER A 436 -3.20 -8.21 12.73
C SER A 436 -4.73 -8.44 12.63
N LYS A 437 -5.47 -7.40 12.23
CA LYS A 437 -6.90 -7.49 11.90
C LYS A 437 -7.17 -8.42 10.72
N GLU A 438 -6.32 -8.37 9.71
CA GLU A 438 -6.39 -9.22 8.53
C GLU A 438 -6.12 -10.68 8.89
N ASP A 439 -5.17 -10.94 9.78
CA ASP A 439 -4.89 -12.27 10.30
C ASP A 439 -6.10 -12.81 11.08
N LEU A 440 -6.65 -12.00 12.01
CA LEU A 440 -7.87 -12.35 12.74
C LEU A 440 -9.01 -12.75 11.80
N ALA A 441 -9.26 -11.93 10.76
CA ALA A 441 -10.27 -12.23 9.75
C ALA A 441 -9.96 -13.52 8.97
N LYS A 442 -8.70 -13.72 8.58
CA LYS A 442 -8.24 -14.92 7.84
C LYS A 442 -8.52 -16.18 8.64
N TYR A 443 -8.12 -16.21 9.91
CA TYR A 443 -8.20 -17.41 10.74
C TYR A 443 -9.63 -17.73 11.18
N ILE A 444 -10.44 -16.70 11.47
CA ILE A 444 -11.84 -16.90 11.85
C ILE A 444 -12.67 -17.35 10.64
N ASN A 445 -12.51 -16.70 9.49
CA ASN A 445 -13.30 -17.01 8.29
C ASN A 445 -12.89 -18.35 7.64
N ALA A 446 -11.67 -18.83 7.88
CA ALA A 446 -11.23 -20.15 7.46
C ALA A 446 -11.77 -21.29 8.34
N TYR A 447 -12.37 -20.98 9.49
CA TYR A 447 -12.79 -22.01 10.44
C TYR A 447 -14.24 -22.46 10.21
N LYS A 448 -15.18 -21.53 10.03
CA LYS A 448 -16.61 -21.84 9.96
C LYS A 448 -17.33 -21.05 8.88
N GLU A 449 -18.21 -21.73 8.15
CA GLU A 449 -19.11 -21.12 7.18
C GLU A 449 -20.06 -20.10 7.83
N ALA A 450 -20.39 -19.03 7.10
CA ALA A 450 -21.49 -18.15 7.46
C ALA A 450 -22.32 -17.78 6.24
N TYR A 451 -23.64 -17.78 6.43
CA TYR A 451 -24.62 -17.55 5.40
C TYR A 451 -25.35 -16.23 5.61
N ASP A 452 -25.58 -15.51 4.53
CA ASP A 452 -26.49 -14.37 4.47
C ASP A 452 -27.74 -14.82 3.72
N SER A 453 -28.81 -15.12 4.46
CA SER A 453 -29.97 -15.82 3.94
C SER A 453 -29.60 -17.18 3.31
N LYS A 454 -29.51 -17.27 1.98
CA LYS A 454 -29.13 -18.51 1.25
C LYS A 454 -27.72 -18.47 0.65
N LYS A 455 -27.04 -17.34 0.70
CA LYS A 455 -25.73 -17.15 0.06
C LYS A 455 -24.60 -17.42 1.04
N LEU A 456 -23.69 -18.33 0.68
CA LEU A 456 -22.48 -18.54 1.46
C LEU A 456 -21.58 -17.31 1.31
N THR A 457 -21.37 -16.59 2.42
CA THR A 457 -20.61 -15.33 2.38
C THR A 457 -19.25 -15.47 3.03
N ILE A 458 -19.16 -16.25 4.12
CA ILE A 458 -17.90 -16.65 4.74
C ILE A 458 -17.67 -18.14 4.47
N GLY A 459 -16.47 -18.44 4.00
CA GLY A 459 -15.96 -19.79 3.77
C GLY A 459 -14.52 -19.71 3.26
N PRO A 460 -13.87 -20.85 2.98
CA PRO A 460 -12.46 -20.86 2.61
C PRO A 460 -12.20 -20.13 1.29
N HIS A 461 -13.13 -20.19 0.34
CA HIS A 461 -13.08 -19.45 -0.92
C HIS A 461 -12.99 -17.92 -0.71
N THR A 462 -13.59 -17.37 0.36
CA THR A 462 -13.51 -15.94 0.70
C THR A 462 -12.13 -15.57 1.27
N VAL A 463 -11.49 -16.48 2.00
CA VAL A 463 -10.10 -16.32 2.47
C VAL A 463 -9.14 -16.30 1.29
N VAL A 464 -9.33 -17.21 0.31
CA VAL A 464 -8.51 -17.33 -0.90
C VAL A 464 -8.61 -16.10 -1.83
N ARG A 465 -9.70 -15.32 -1.75
CA ARG A 465 -9.84 -14.04 -2.47
C ARG A 465 -8.85 -12.96 -2.01
N GLY A 466 -8.14 -13.18 -0.91
CA GLY A 466 -7.08 -12.32 -0.38
C GLY A 466 -7.51 -11.47 0.81
N ASN A 467 -6.52 -11.03 1.60
CA ASN A 467 -6.70 -10.42 2.92
C ASN A 467 -7.71 -9.26 2.94
N GLN A 468 -7.66 -8.34 1.97
CA GLN A 468 -8.58 -7.18 1.97
C GLN A 468 -10.04 -7.59 1.73
N LYS A 469 -10.31 -8.47 0.76
CA LYS A 469 -11.67 -8.93 0.47
C LYS A 469 -12.22 -9.74 1.65
N ASN A 470 -11.39 -10.63 2.20
CA ASN A 470 -11.76 -11.43 3.37
C ASN A 470 -12.05 -10.55 4.61
N TYR A 471 -11.25 -9.50 4.82
CA TYR A 471 -11.44 -8.59 5.95
C TYR A 471 -12.75 -7.80 5.85
N ILE A 472 -13.12 -7.34 4.65
CA ILE A 472 -14.41 -6.63 4.44
C ILE A 472 -15.59 -7.53 4.84
N GLU A 473 -15.57 -8.80 4.44
CA GLU A 473 -16.62 -9.76 4.83
C GLU A 473 -16.59 -10.04 6.35
N PHE A 474 -15.41 -10.18 6.95
CA PHE A 474 -15.28 -10.31 8.40
C PHE A 474 -15.92 -9.13 9.16
N VAL A 475 -15.70 -7.92 8.67
CA VAL A 475 -16.28 -6.72 9.25
C VAL A 475 -17.81 -6.78 9.21
N LYS A 476 -18.39 -7.05 8.03
CA LYS A 476 -19.85 -7.11 7.83
C LYS A 476 -20.54 -8.15 8.72
N PHE A 477 -19.95 -9.34 8.87
CA PHE A 477 -20.61 -10.45 9.56
C PHE A 477 -20.32 -10.53 11.05
N ARG A 478 -19.26 -9.89 11.52
CA ARG A 478 -18.82 -10.02 12.90
C ARG A 478 -18.67 -8.67 13.57
N VAL A 479 -17.83 -7.79 13.04
CA VAL A 479 -17.53 -6.48 13.66
C VAL A 479 -18.76 -5.58 13.70
N ASP A 480 -19.56 -5.53 12.64
CA ASP A 480 -20.78 -4.70 12.58
C ASP A 480 -21.92 -5.24 13.47
N LYS A 481 -21.81 -6.48 13.96
CA LYS A 481 -22.86 -7.15 14.73
C LYS A 481 -22.52 -7.31 16.21
N VAL A 482 -21.24 -7.23 16.56
CA VAL A 482 -20.73 -7.44 17.91
C VAL A 482 -19.73 -6.34 18.22
N ASP A 483 -20.09 -5.46 19.14
CA ASP A 483 -19.20 -4.36 19.56
C ASP A 483 -18.18 -4.81 20.61
N HIS A 484 -18.52 -5.80 21.45
CA HIS A 484 -17.73 -6.18 22.62
C HIS A 484 -17.45 -7.70 22.58
N PRO A 485 -16.34 -8.14 21.96
CA PRO A 485 -15.92 -9.54 22.09
C PRO A 485 -15.54 -9.85 23.54
N ASP A 486 -15.79 -11.08 23.98
CA ASP A 486 -15.46 -11.54 25.33
C ASP A 486 -14.16 -12.36 25.38
N SER A 487 -13.76 -12.79 26.59
CA SER A 487 -12.56 -13.62 26.78
C SER A 487 -12.67 -14.95 26.03
N VAL A 488 -13.85 -15.58 26.00
CA VAL A 488 -14.09 -16.85 25.31
C VAL A 488 -13.85 -16.71 23.81
N PHE A 489 -14.36 -15.64 23.20
CA PHE A 489 -14.11 -15.33 21.81
C PHE A 489 -12.62 -15.11 21.53
N PHE A 490 -11.91 -14.40 22.41
CA PHE A 490 -10.47 -14.19 22.25
C PHE A 490 -9.70 -15.51 22.29
N GLU A 491 -9.92 -16.34 23.30
CA GLU A 491 -9.29 -17.66 23.44
C GLU A 491 -9.58 -18.57 22.23
N ASP A 492 -10.84 -18.64 21.79
CA ASP A 492 -11.23 -19.41 20.60
C ASP A 492 -10.57 -18.87 19.33
N SER A 493 -10.38 -17.55 19.23
CA SER A 493 -9.70 -16.92 18.10
C SER A 493 -8.21 -17.30 18.07
N ILE A 494 -7.56 -17.35 19.24
CA ILE A 494 -6.18 -17.80 19.34
C ILE A 494 -6.05 -19.30 19.04
N ALA A 495 -6.97 -20.14 19.49
CA ALA A 495 -6.97 -21.57 19.15
C ALA A 495 -7.04 -21.79 17.64
N LYS A 496 -7.90 -21.02 16.93
CA LYS A 496 -7.99 -21.03 15.46
C LYS A 496 -6.70 -20.52 14.80
N MET A 497 -6.05 -19.51 15.37
CA MET A 497 -4.73 -19.03 14.93
C MET A 497 -3.67 -20.11 15.03
N ILE A 498 -3.62 -20.85 16.14
CA ILE A 498 -2.67 -21.94 16.36
C ILE A 498 -2.89 -23.03 15.32
N LEU A 499 -4.14 -23.45 15.07
CA LEU A 499 -4.47 -24.41 14.03
C LEU A 499 -3.97 -23.96 12.65
N PHE A 500 -4.28 -22.72 12.28
CA PHE A 500 -3.93 -22.19 10.96
C PHE A 500 -2.42 -22.04 10.79
N LYS A 501 -1.72 -21.43 11.76
CA LYS A 501 -0.26 -21.27 11.72
C LYS A 501 0.45 -22.63 11.72
N THR A 502 -0.09 -23.63 12.42
CA THR A 502 0.45 -24.99 12.40
C THR A 502 0.27 -25.64 11.04
N ALA A 503 -0.92 -25.54 10.43
CA ALA A 503 -1.17 -26.05 9.08
C ALA A 503 -0.27 -25.35 8.02
N GLU A 504 -0.08 -24.03 8.08
CA GLU A 504 0.85 -23.32 7.20
C GLU A 504 2.30 -23.80 7.35
N LYS A 505 2.71 -24.11 8.59
CA LYS A 505 4.05 -24.65 8.87
C LYS A 505 4.21 -26.07 8.34
N LEU A 506 3.21 -26.93 8.55
CA LEU A 506 3.19 -28.32 8.07
C LEU A 506 3.16 -28.40 6.54
N TYR A 507 2.47 -27.46 5.89
CA TYR A 507 2.48 -27.35 4.44
C TYR A 507 3.90 -27.15 3.88
N GLY A 508 4.75 -26.43 4.63
CA GLY A 508 6.15 -26.23 4.31
C GLY A 508 6.44 -25.10 3.32
N VAL A 509 7.71 -25.04 2.92
CA VAL A 509 8.27 -24.15 1.89
C VAL A 509 9.13 -24.99 0.94
N LYS A 510 9.24 -24.58 -0.33
CA LYS A 510 10.05 -25.30 -1.32
C LYS A 510 11.51 -25.45 -0.82
N PRO A 511 12.14 -26.62 -1.04
CA PRO A 511 11.69 -27.77 -1.84
C PRO A 511 10.78 -28.78 -1.10
N ASN A 512 10.59 -28.64 0.21
CA ASN A 512 9.91 -29.63 1.06
C ASN A 512 8.41 -29.32 1.30
N SER A 513 7.80 -28.50 0.45
CA SER A 513 6.39 -28.17 0.57
C SER A 513 5.49 -29.25 -0.03
N ILE A 514 4.29 -29.43 0.50
CA ILE A 514 3.26 -30.32 -0.08
C ILE A 514 3.00 -29.98 -1.56
N GLY A 515 3.02 -28.69 -1.89
CA GLY A 515 2.98 -28.20 -3.26
C GLY A 515 3.14 -26.68 -3.33
N ASP A 516 2.41 -26.04 -4.25
CA ASP A 516 2.52 -24.62 -4.60
C ASP A 516 1.28 -23.79 -4.24
N MET A 517 0.28 -24.41 -3.60
CA MET A 517 -1.05 -23.84 -3.34
C MET A 517 -1.34 -23.57 -1.85
N ARG A 518 -0.33 -23.33 -1.01
CA ARG A 518 -0.48 -23.15 0.45
C ARG A 518 -1.64 -22.24 0.86
N TYR A 519 -1.80 -21.10 0.16
CA TYR A 519 -2.83 -20.10 0.46
C TYR A 519 -4.26 -20.59 0.16
N ILE A 520 -4.40 -21.66 -0.63
CA ILE A 520 -5.65 -22.35 -0.96
C ILE A 520 -5.84 -23.54 -0.03
N THR A 521 -4.86 -24.44 0.01
CA THR A 521 -4.96 -25.74 0.70
C THR A 521 -5.26 -25.55 2.18
N VAL A 522 -4.55 -24.65 2.88
CA VAL A 522 -4.71 -24.48 4.33
C VAL A 522 -6.12 -24.02 4.74
N PRO A 523 -6.70 -22.93 4.20
CA PRO A 523 -8.08 -22.55 4.52
C PRO A 523 -9.09 -23.67 4.23
N TYR A 524 -8.95 -24.34 3.09
CA TYR A 524 -9.86 -25.41 2.69
C TYR A 524 -9.78 -26.61 3.64
N THR A 525 -8.58 -27.03 4.03
CA THR A 525 -8.35 -28.10 5.01
C THR A 525 -9.02 -27.79 6.35
N LEU A 526 -8.79 -26.60 6.90
CA LEU A 526 -9.37 -26.26 8.21
C LEU A 526 -10.89 -26.13 8.16
N SER A 527 -11.43 -25.54 7.09
CA SER A 527 -12.88 -25.45 6.89
C SER A 527 -13.52 -26.83 6.76
N TRP A 528 -12.93 -27.71 5.94
CA TRP A 528 -13.45 -29.07 5.74
C TRP A 528 -13.35 -29.91 7.00
N PHE A 529 -12.20 -29.88 7.67
CA PHE A 529 -11.99 -30.58 8.92
C PHE A 529 -13.01 -30.15 9.99
N ASN A 530 -13.24 -28.84 10.14
CA ASN A 530 -14.21 -28.34 11.10
C ASN A 530 -15.67 -28.68 10.74
N LEU A 531 -15.99 -28.75 9.44
CA LEU A 531 -17.30 -29.21 8.95
C LEU A 531 -17.51 -30.70 9.27
N LYS A 532 -16.53 -31.55 8.97
CA LYS A 532 -16.57 -32.99 9.20
C LYS A 532 -16.69 -33.34 10.68
N THR A 533 -16.02 -32.56 11.54
CA THR A 533 -16.08 -32.69 13.00
C THR A 533 -17.31 -32.01 13.63
N GLU A 534 -18.27 -31.54 12.83
CA GLU A 534 -19.50 -30.87 13.28
C GLU A 534 -19.27 -29.67 14.23
N ASN A 535 -18.14 -28.97 14.12
CA ASN A 535 -17.70 -27.92 15.03
C ASN A 535 -17.49 -28.38 16.49
N LYS A 536 -17.18 -29.66 16.72
CA LYS A 536 -16.99 -30.24 18.07
C LYS A 536 -15.53 -30.21 18.55
N LEU A 537 -14.63 -29.57 17.81
CA LEU A 537 -13.23 -29.45 18.22
C LEU A 537 -13.10 -28.61 19.50
N ASP A 538 -12.40 -29.13 20.51
CA ASP A 538 -12.16 -28.45 21.78
C ASP A 538 -11.08 -27.36 21.62
N LEU A 539 -11.53 -26.17 21.21
CA LEU A 539 -10.68 -24.99 21.06
C LEU A 539 -10.07 -24.53 22.39
N TYR A 540 -10.74 -24.74 23.52
CA TYR A 540 -10.18 -24.33 24.81
C TYR A 540 -9.00 -25.21 25.19
N LYS A 541 -9.04 -26.52 24.91
CA LYS A 541 -7.89 -27.40 25.10
C LYS A 541 -6.68 -26.92 24.28
N ILE A 542 -6.89 -26.54 23.01
CA ILE A 542 -5.82 -25.98 22.15
C ILE A 542 -5.28 -24.67 22.70
N TRP A 543 -6.14 -23.80 23.23
CA TRP A 543 -5.71 -22.59 23.94
C TRP A 543 -4.89 -22.94 25.19
N LYS A 544 -5.28 -23.94 25.98
CA LYS A 544 -4.55 -24.29 27.21
C LYS A 544 -3.18 -24.90 26.92
N THR A 545 -3.05 -25.67 25.85
CA THR A 545 -1.78 -26.28 25.44
C THR A 545 -0.92 -25.36 24.58
N GLN A 546 -1.49 -24.29 24.00
CA GLN A 546 -0.84 -23.40 23.03
C GLN A 546 -0.25 -24.11 21.79
N MET A 547 -0.65 -25.36 21.55
CA MET A 547 -0.20 -26.20 20.45
C MET A 547 -1.16 -27.35 20.20
N ILE A 548 -1.06 -27.99 19.02
CA ILE A 548 -1.71 -29.27 18.74
C ILE A 548 -0.70 -30.43 18.81
N PRO A 549 -1.12 -31.64 19.20
CA PRO A 549 -0.22 -32.80 19.31
C PRO A 549 0.21 -33.31 17.93
N GLU A 550 1.28 -34.13 17.91
CA GLU A 550 1.84 -34.66 16.66
C GLU A 550 0.85 -35.51 15.86
N VAL A 551 0.02 -36.30 16.55
CA VAL A 551 -1.05 -37.09 15.90
C VAL A 551 -1.97 -36.18 15.09
N PHE A 552 -2.43 -35.07 15.68
CA PHE A 552 -3.31 -34.14 14.98
C PHE A 552 -2.57 -33.40 13.85
N LYS A 553 -1.27 -33.10 14.01
CA LYS A 553 -0.47 -32.54 12.91
C LYS A 553 -0.40 -33.49 11.72
N ASN A 554 -0.22 -34.79 11.95
CA ASN A 554 -0.16 -35.78 10.88
C ASN A 554 -1.50 -35.87 10.13
N GLU A 555 -2.63 -35.90 10.85
CA GLU A 555 -3.97 -35.89 10.21
C GLU A 555 -4.17 -34.65 9.33
N LEU A 556 -3.78 -33.46 9.81
CA LEU A 556 -3.87 -32.23 9.01
C LEU A 556 -2.94 -32.27 7.79
N TYR A 557 -1.75 -32.86 7.92
CA TYR A 557 -0.80 -33.00 6.82
C TYR A 557 -1.34 -33.90 5.71
N GLU A 558 -1.84 -35.08 6.05
CA GLU A 558 -2.45 -36.01 5.09
C GLU A 558 -3.70 -35.42 4.43
N LEU A 559 -4.54 -34.73 5.21
CA LEU A 559 -5.72 -34.06 4.66
C LEU A 559 -5.36 -32.92 3.70
N MET A 560 -4.27 -32.19 3.96
CA MET A 560 -3.76 -31.17 3.02
C MET A 560 -3.31 -31.80 1.69
N ILE A 561 -2.65 -32.96 1.71
CA ILE A 561 -2.26 -33.68 0.49
C ILE A 561 -3.49 -34.09 -0.33
N GLN A 562 -4.51 -34.62 0.33
CA GLN A 562 -5.75 -35.03 -0.32
C GLN A 562 -6.50 -33.85 -0.95
N ILE A 563 -6.63 -32.73 -0.23
CA ILE A 563 -7.30 -31.52 -0.71
C ILE A 563 -6.54 -30.87 -1.87
N GLU A 564 -5.21 -30.78 -1.77
CA GLU A 564 -4.35 -30.28 -2.84
C GLU A 564 -4.53 -31.09 -4.12
N THR A 565 -4.51 -32.42 -4.00
CA THR A 565 -4.71 -33.35 -5.11
C THR A 565 -6.10 -33.20 -5.72
N PHE A 566 -7.13 -33.07 -4.88
CA PHE A 566 -8.50 -32.87 -5.34
C PHE A 566 -8.65 -31.59 -6.14
N ILE A 567 -8.12 -30.47 -5.66
CA ILE A 567 -8.24 -29.18 -6.35
C ILE A 567 -7.50 -29.22 -7.69
N LYS A 568 -6.30 -29.81 -7.74
CA LYS A 568 -5.52 -29.98 -8.98
C LYS A 568 -6.24 -30.83 -10.02
N LYS A 569 -6.94 -31.89 -9.59
CA LYS A 569 -7.64 -32.82 -10.49
C LYS A 569 -8.96 -32.27 -11.04
N ASN A 570 -9.70 -31.50 -10.24
CA ASN A 570 -11.08 -31.12 -10.55
C ASN A 570 -11.24 -29.67 -11.06
N ALA A 571 -10.16 -28.89 -11.17
CA ALA A 571 -10.23 -27.52 -11.67
C ALA A 571 -10.68 -27.50 -13.15
N PRO A 572 -11.71 -26.72 -13.51
CA PRO A 572 -12.13 -26.56 -14.90
C PRO A 572 -11.11 -25.68 -15.64
N GLY A 573 -10.17 -26.31 -16.34
CA GLY A 573 -9.06 -25.64 -17.03
C GLY A 573 -7.78 -25.52 -16.17
N SER A 574 -6.85 -24.67 -16.59
CA SER A 574 -5.47 -24.63 -16.06
C SER A 574 -5.24 -23.71 -14.85
N LEU A 575 -6.25 -22.99 -14.34
CA LEU A 575 -6.07 -21.99 -13.28
C LEU A 575 -6.82 -22.33 -11.98
N TYR A 576 -6.27 -23.28 -11.20
CA TYR A 576 -6.80 -23.71 -9.89
C TYR A 576 -7.03 -22.54 -8.90
N GLY A 577 -6.20 -21.50 -8.96
CA GLY A 577 -6.30 -20.33 -8.09
C GLY A 577 -7.55 -19.47 -8.34
N GLU A 578 -8.03 -19.39 -9.58
CA GLU A 578 -9.27 -18.68 -9.90
C GLU A 578 -10.50 -19.51 -9.53
N TRP A 579 -10.43 -20.83 -9.71
CA TRP A 579 -11.51 -21.72 -9.28
C TRP A 579 -11.69 -21.72 -7.76
N ALA A 580 -10.60 -21.77 -6.99
CA ALA A 580 -10.62 -21.73 -5.52
C ALA A 580 -11.17 -20.42 -4.92
N LYS A 581 -11.31 -19.35 -5.70
CA LYS A 581 -11.96 -18.10 -5.27
C LYS A 581 -13.48 -18.15 -5.43
N LYS A 582 -14.01 -19.14 -6.14
CA LYS A 582 -15.44 -19.31 -6.41
C LYS A 582 -16.08 -20.19 -5.35
N GLU A 583 -17.35 -19.89 -5.06
CA GLU A 583 -18.16 -20.67 -4.11
C GLU A 583 -18.29 -22.12 -4.58
N ASP A 584 -18.43 -22.33 -5.89
CA ASP A 584 -18.59 -23.65 -6.52
C ASP A 584 -17.48 -24.63 -6.17
N CYS A 585 -16.21 -24.17 -6.15
CA CYS A 585 -15.08 -25.02 -5.77
C CYS A 585 -15.24 -25.56 -4.35
N TRP A 586 -15.64 -24.70 -3.41
CA TRP A 586 -15.90 -25.11 -2.05
C TRP A 586 -17.14 -26.01 -1.94
N ASN A 587 -18.21 -25.71 -2.69
CA ASN A 587 -19.42 -26.53 -2.71
C ASN A 587 -19.20 -27.95 -3.26
N ILE A 588 -18.27 -28.12 -4.20
CA ILE A 588 -17.88 -29.41 -4.74
C ILE A 588 -16.94 -30.14 -3.75
N LEU A 589 -15.94 -29.44 -3.21
CA LEU A 589 -15.00 -30.05 -2.28
C LEU A 589 -15.66 -30.49 -0.97
N LYS A 590 -16.62 -29.72 -0.44
CA LYS A 590 -17.35 -30.10 0.80
C LYS A 590 -18.21 -31.35 0.63
N SER A 591 -18.60 -31.71 -0.59
CA SER A 591 -19.33 -32.96 -0.87
C SER A 591 -18.44 -34.18 -1.03
N GLN A 592 -17.11 -33.96 -1.13
CA GLN A 592 -16.14 -35.03 -1.18
C GLN A 592 -15.85 -35.55 0.23
N GLU A 593 -15.81 -36.87 0.36
CA GLU A 593 -15.28 -37.54 1.56
C GLU A 593 -13.77 -37.71 1.42
N PHE A 594 -13.03 -37.26 2.43
CA PHE A 594 -11.58 -37.42 2.57
C PHE A 594 -11.30 -38.33 3.75
N GLU A 595 -10.23 -39.11 3.67
CA GLU A 595 -9.85 -40.05 4.72
C GLU A 595 -9.20 -39.30 5.89
N ILE A 596 -9.81 -39.41 7.07
CA ILE A 596 -9.26 -38.94 8.35
C ILE A 596 -9.44 -40.03 9.41
N ASN A 597 -8.48 -40.20 10.30
CA ASN A 597 -8.63 -41.13 11.42
C ASN A 597 -9.31 -40.44 12.60
N GLU A 598 -10.65 -40.37 12.59
CA GLU A 598 -11.42 -39.68 13.64
C GLU A 598 -11.11 -40.17 15.05
N LYS A 599 -10.85 -41.48 15.22
CA LYS A 599 -10.51 -42.09 16.51
C LYS A 599 -9.22 -41.55 17.11
N SER A 600 -8.27 -41.10 16.27
CA SER A 600 -7.01 -40.51 16.74
C SER A 600 -7.22 -39.11 17.35
N LEU A 601 -8.39 -38.51 17.12
CA LEU A 601 -8.75 -37.15 17.49
C LEU A 601 -9.81 -37.07 18.61
N ASP A 602 -10.37 -38.19 19.07
CA ASP A 602 -11.41 -38.25 20.11
C ASP A 602 -11.07 -37.43 21.36
N ASN A 603 -9.79 -37.40 21.76
CA ASN A 603 -9.31 -36.64 22.91
C ASN A 603 -9.37 -35.10 22.73
N TYR A 604 -9.70 -34.62 21.54
CA TYR A 604 -9.85 -33.20 21.18
C TYR A 604 -11.27 -32.89 20.70
N MET A 605 -12.19 -33.82 20.84
CA MET A 605 -13.59 -33.71 20.44
C MET A 605 -14.48 -33.62 21.68
N GLY A 606 -15.38 -32.64 21.73
CA GLY A 606 -16.36 -32.49 22.81
C GLY A 606 -16.49 -31.08 23.38
N VAL A 607 -17.37 -30.95 24.38
CA VAL A 607 -17.64 -29.68 25.06
C VAL A 607 -16.65 -29.52 26.21
N SER A 608 -15.86 -28.46 26.16
CA SER A 608 -14.92 -28.12 27.22
C SER A 608 -15.61 -27.74 28.54
N GLN A 609 -14.85 -27.73 29.63
CA GLN A 609 -15.28 -27.23 30.94
C GLN A 609 -15.90 -25.81 30.84
N LYS A 610 -16.85 -25.50 31.73
CA LYS A 610 -17.54 -24.20 31.78
C LYS A 610 -16.51 -23.07 31.92
N ARG A 611 -16.36 -22.24 30.88
CA ARG A 611 -15.46 -21.10 30.85
C ARG A 611 -16.11 -19.89 31.50
N ILE A 612 -15.32 -19.10 32.24
CA ILE A 612 -15.77 -17.82 32.79
C ILE A 612 -15.53 -16.76 31.71
N SER A 613 -16.62 -16.17 31.20
CA SER A 613 -16.55 -15.03 30.31
C SER A 613 -16.25 -13.78 31.14
N LEU A 614 -15.13 -13.11 30.84
CA LEU A 614 -14.78 -11.84 31.47
C LEU A 614 -15.42 -10.72 30.64
N ASN A 615 -16.29 -9.95 31.28
CA ASN A 615 -16.91 -8.76 30.71
C ASN A 615 -16.03 -7.52 30.94
N GLU A 616 -16.44 -6.36 30.42
CA GLU A 616 -15.68 -5.11 30.52
C GLU A 616 -15.29 -4.75 31.97
N VAL A 617 -16.23 -4.91 32.91
CA VAL A 617 -16.01 -4.66 34.34
C VAL A 617 -14.95 -5.60 34.92
N ASP A 618 -15.00 -6.90 34.59
CA ASP A 618 -14.02 -7.88 35.06
C ASP A 618 -12.62 -7.59 34.51
N LEU A 619 -12.53 -7.09 33.27
CA LEU A 619 -11.27 -6.68 32.65
C LEU A 619 -10.69 -5.42 33.28
N ASP A 620 -11.54 -4.45 33.62
CA ASP A 620 -11.11 -3.27 34.39
C ASP A 620 -10.60 -3.67 35.78
N GLU A 621 -11.31 -4.55 36.49
CA GLU A 621 -10.88 -5.05 37.79
C GLU A 621 -9.54 -5.82 37.71
N GLU A 622 -9.36 -6.63 36.67
CA GLU A 622 -8.12 -7.36 36.40
C GLU A 622 -6.95 -6.42 36.10
N GLU A 623 -7.16 -5.41 35.25
CA GLU A 623 -6.15 -4.39 34.94
C GLU A 623 -5.77 -3.59 36.20
N ILE A 624 -6.78 -3.21 37.00
CA ILE A 624 -6.59 -2.56 38.29
C ILE A 624 -5.77 -3.44 39.23
N ARG A 625 -6.06 -4.75 39.29
CA ARG A 625 -5.31 -5.69 40.12
C ARG A 625 -3.85 -5.77 39.68
N GLN A 626 -3.57 -5.92 38.39
CA GLN A 626 -2.21 -5.98 37.85
C GLN A 626 -1.41 -4.70 38.14
N GLN A 627 -2.03 -3.52 37.93
CA GLN A 627 -1.41 -2.24 38.25
C GLN A 627 -1.14 -2.10 39.76
N ASN A 628 -2.07 -2.53 40.60
CA ASN A 628 -1.88 -2.54 42.05
C ASN A 628 -0.75 -3.48 42.49
N GLU A 629 -0.65 -4.69 41.93
CA GLU A 629 0.45 -5.61 42.22
C GLU A 629 1.82 -4.99 41.92
N VAL A 630 1.96 -4.30 40.78
CA VAL A 630 3.18 -3.56 40.45
C VAL A 630 3.46 -2.50 41.50
N ILE A 631 2.48 -1.67 41.86
CA ILE A 631 2.68 -0.56 42.81
C ILE A 631 3.02 -1.09 44.21
N TYR A 632 2.32 -2.10 44.71
CA TYR A 632 2.58 -2.69 46.03
C TYR A 632 3.87 -3.52 46.09
N SER A 633 4.41 -3.96 44.94
CA SER A 633 5.70 -4.65 44.88
C SER A 633 6.90 -3.72 45.06
N LEU A 634 6.73 -2.39 44.93
CA LEU A 634 7.81 -1.43 45.04
C LEU A 634 8.16 -1.14 46.51
N PRO A 635 9.44 -1.22 46.91
CA PRO A 635 9.88 -0.76 48.21
C PRO A 635 9.63 0.74 48.42
N ASN A 636 9.37 1.17 49.67
CA ASN A 636 9.20 2.58 50.01
C ASN A 636 10.38 3.47 49.60
N THR A 637 11.59 2.91 49.60
CA THR A 637 12.82 3.60 49.16
C THR A 637 12.74 4.00 47.69
N VAL A 638 12.07 3.21 46.84
CA VAL A 638 11.89 3.51 45.42
C VAL A 638 11.01 4.74 45.23
N PHE A 639 9.87 4.85 45.92
CA PHE A 639 9.01 6.03 45.80
C PHE A 639 9.71 7.34 46.18
N ARG A 640 10.61 7.31 47.18
CA ARG A 640 11.45 8.47 47.52
C ARG A 640 12.44 8.82 46.42
N LYS A 641 13.08 7.80 45.82
CA LYS A 641 13.93 8.02 44.65
C LYS A 641 13.12 8.62 43.50
N ILE A 642 11.87 8.21 43.29
CA ILE A 642 11.00 8.71 42.20
C ILE A 642 10.71 10.18 42.42
N ASP A 643 10.39 10.56 43.65
CA ASP A 643 10.15 11.95 44.03
C ASP A 643 11.40 12.83 43.78
N GLN A 644 12.57 12.33 44.20
CA GLN A 644 13.84 13.03 44.02
C GLN A 644 14.20 13.17 42.53
N TRP A 645 14.06 12.11 41.74
CA TRP A 645 14.26 12.16 40.29
C TRP A 645 13.30 13.16 39.63
N GLY A 646 12.03 13.20 40.06
CA GLY A 646 11.05 14.14 39.55
C GLY A 646 11.42 15.61 39.82
N LEU A 647 12.02 15.88 40.98
CA LEU A 647 12.55 17.18 41.35
C LEU A 647 13.75 17.58 40.49
N GLU A 648 14.73 16.69 40.37
CA GLU A 648 16.00 16.96 39.67
C GLU A 648 15.80 17.09 38.16
N SER A 649 14.98 16.21 37.57
CA SER A 649 14.67 16.23 36.14
C SER A 649 13.70 17.34 35.72
N LYS A 650 12.97 17.93 36.69
CA LYS A 650 11.84 18.86 36.45
C LYS A 650 10.74 18.30 35.56
N LEU A 651 10.66 16.98 35.40
CA LEU A 651 9.66 16.31 34.56
C LEU A 651 8.35 16.03 35.29
N LEU A 652 8.34 16.12 36.63
CA LEU A 652 7.14 15.92 37.45
C LEU A 652 6.67 17.24 38.07
N SER A 653 5.37 17.51 37.97
CA SER A 653 4.73 18.61 38.71
C SER A 653 4.74 18.37 40.21
N ILE A 654 4.59 19.45 41.00
CA ILE A 654 4.47 19.40 42.46
C ILE A 654 3.32 18.44 42.87
N ASN A 655 2.19 18.49 42.16
CA ASN A 655 1.05 17.61 42.43
C ASN A 655 1.36 16.14 42.17
N GLN A 656 2.03 15.81 41.07
CA GLN A 656 2.46 14.44 40.75
C GLN A 656 3.40 13.88 41.81
N ARG A 657 4.36 14.70 42.27
CA ARG A 657 5.31 14.36 43.34
C ARG A 657 4.63 14.11 44.69
N ASN A 658 3.70 14.97 45.08
CA ASN A 658 2.87 14.76 46.28
C ASN A 658 2.07 13.46 46.19
N ILE A 659 1.54 13.13 45.02
CA ILE A 659 0.85 11.86 44.78
C ILE A 659 1.80 10.67 44.96
N VAL A 660 3.04 10.72 44.47
CA VAL A 660 4.04 9.66 44.68
C VAL A 660 4.29 9.41 46.17
N LEU A 661 4.50 10.46 46.96
CA LEU A 661 4.74 10.36 48.40
C LEU A 661 3.51 9.83 49.16
N ASN A 662 2.31 10.30 48.80
CA ASN A 662 1.06 9.78 49.36
C ASN A 662 0.86 8.30 49.07
N ILE A 663 1.21 7.85 47.85
CA ILE A 663 1.15 6.43 47.47
C ILE A 663 2.18 5.63 48.27
N SER A 664 3.39 6.15 48.50
CA SER A 664 4.38 5.50 49.36
C SER A 664 3.81 5.22 50.76
N ASP A 665 3.19 6.23 51.39
CA ASP A 665 2.59 6.07 52.71
C ASP A 665 1.42 5.07 52.69
N LYS A 666 0.59 5.08 51.63
CA LYS A 666 -0.50 4.12 51.45
C LYS A 666 0.00 2.69 51.26
N VAL A 667 1.05 2.48 50.47
CA VAL A 667 1.71 1.17 50.29
C VAL A 667 2.26 0.67 51.62
N ARG A 668 2.95 1.52 52.39
CA ARG A 668 3.45 1.19 53.74
C ARG A 668 2.33 0.78 54.70
N LEU A 669 1.21 1.50 54.67
CA LEU A 669 0.07 1.30 55.57
C LEU A 669 -0.97 0.31 55.02
N LYS A 670 -0.72 -0.31 53.86
CA LYS A 670 -1.66 -1.21 53.15
C LYS A 670 -3.07 -0.60 52.95
N LYS A 671 -3.12 0.69 52.57
CA LYS A 671 -4.37 1.41 52.27
C LYS A 671 -4.65 1.44 50.78
N GLU A 672 -5.92 1.50 50.41
CA GLU A 672 -6.35 1.56 49.01
C GLU A 672 -5.84 2.80 48.26
N ILE A 673 -5.45 2.57 47.00
CA ILE A 673 -4.98 3.57 46.05
C ILE A 673 -6.12 3.90 45.09
N THR A 674 -6.45 5.17 44.95
CA THR A 674 -7.54 5.65 44.08
C THR A 674 -7.16 5.54 42.60
N THR A 675 -8.15 5.57 41.71
CA THR A 675 -7.93 5.47 40.25
C THR A 675 -7.03 6.59 39.70
N ILE A 676 -7.18 7.82 40.21
CA ILE A 676 -6.35 8.98 39.82
C ILE A 676 -4.91 8.78 40.26
N GLU A 677 -4.69 8.35 41.51
CA GLU A 677 -3.36 8.07 42.06
C GLU A 677 -2.67 6.94 41.28
N ARG A 678 -3.41 5.85 41.00
CA ARG A 678 -2.93 4.70 40.23
C ARG A 678 -2.51 5.09 38.81
N GLY A 679 -3.39 5.78 38.09
CA GLY A 679 -3.08 6.26 36.74
C GLY A 679 -1.87 7.21 36.74
N THR A 680 -1.78 8.09 37.74
CA THR A 680 -0.66 9.03 37.89
C THR A 680 0.66 8.30 38.14
N ILE A 681 0.72 7.36 39.09
CA ILE A 681 1.97 6.65 39.41
C ILE A 681 2.40 5.70 38.29
N ILE A 682 1.47 5.04 37.60
CA ILE A 682 1.79 4.19 36.45
C ILE A 682 2.36 5.03 35.30
N ASN A 683 1.79 6.20 35.04
CA ASN A 683 2.35 7.14 34.05
C ASN A 683 3.75 7.64 34.44
N ILE A 684 3.98 7.92 35.72
CA ILE A 684 5.30 8.34 36.23
C ILE A 684 6.31 7.19 36.12
N ILE A 685 5.93 5.96 36.49
CA ILE A 685 6.78 4.76 36.35
C ILE A 685 7.14 4.54 34.88
N ASN A 686 6.18 4.64 33.96
CA ASN A 686 6.44 4.52 32.52
C ASN A 686 7.36 5.65 32.01
N LEU A 687 7.18 6.87 32.49
CA LEU A 687 8.03 8.01 32.15
C LEU A 687 9.47 7.80 32.65
N LEU A 688 9.63 7.37 33.91
CA LEU A 688 10.91 6.98 34.50
C LEU A 688 11.59 5.90 33.69
N ILE A 689 10.87 4.81 33.39
CA ILE A 689 11.36 3.73 32.53
C ILE A 689 11.85 4.32 31.19
N SER A 690 11.12 5.26 30.59
CA SER A 690 11.52 5.83 29.30
C SER A 690 12.75 6.77 29.37
N LYS A 691 12.98 7.45 30.49
CA LYS A 691 13.98 8.53 30.63
C LYS A 691 15.22 8.14 31.41
N ASP A 692 15.08 7.23 32.35
CA ASP A 692 16.16 6.72 33.20
C ASP A 692 16.02 5.19 33.35
N PRO A 693 16.54 4.42 32.36
CA PRO A 693 16.36 2.98 32.33
C PRO A 693 17.05 2.20 33.46
N GLU A 694 18.03 2.81 34.12
CA GLU A 694 18.83 2.19 35.18
C GLU A 694 18.26 2.48 36.58
N PHE A 695 17.24 3.35 36.65
CA PHE A 695 16.58 3.77 37.89
C PHE A 695 16.04 2.62 38.78
N LEU A 696 15.65 1.49 38.17
CA LEU A 696 15.15 0.29 38.85
C LEU A 696 16.20 -0.84 38.94
N GLU A 697 17.45 -0.61 38.52
CA GLU A 697 18.54 -1.50 38.90
C GLU A 697 18.74 -1.33 40.40
N PHE A 698 18.33 -2.36 41.15
CA PHE A 698 18.41 -2.37 42.61
C PHE A 698 19.84 -2.03 43.06
N ASP A 699 19.93 -0.93 43.79
CA ASP A 699 21.10 -0.54 44.57
C ASP A 699 21.39 -1.66 45.59
N GLU A 700 22.44 -2.44 45.37
CA GLU A 700 22.94 -3.50 46.28
C GLU A 700 23.48 -2.93 47.62
N SER A 701 23.17 -1.67 47.94
CA SER A 701 23.63 -0.95 49.13
C SER A 701 22.84 -1.26 50.41
N GLU A 702 21.95 -2.25 50.42
CA GLU A 702 21.50 -2.92 51.66
C GLU A 702 22.27 -4.23 51.90
N ILE A 703 23.59 -4.11 52.02
CA ILE A 703 24.42 -5.05 52.74
C ILE A 703 25.16 -4.27 53.83
N ASN A 704 24.42 -3.86 54.87
CA ASN A 704 25.05 -3.42 56.11
C ASN A 704 25.42 -4.67 56.94
N ASN A 705 26.73 -4.84 57.14
CA ASN A 705 27.48 -5.74 58.03
C ASN A 705 28.50 -6.61 57.27
N VAL A 706 29.60 -5.99 56.85
CA VAL A 706 30.83 -6.72 56.47
C VAL A 706 32.01 -6.01 57.16
N PRO A 707 32.82 -6.70 57.98
CA PRO A 707 33.94 -6.09 58.70
C PRO A 707 34.98 -5.43 57.78
N GLU A 708 35.61 -4.33 58.23
CA GLU A 708 36.60 -3.52 57.50
C GLU A 708 37.81 -4.32 56.96
N GLU A 709 38.08 -5.51 57.50
CA GLU A 709 39.15 -6.40 57.02
C GLU A 709 38.97 -6.92 55.58
N ILE A 710 37.77 -6.84 54.99
CA ILE A 710 37.47 -7.43 53.66
C ILE A 710 37.64 -6.40 52.52
N VAL A 711 37.71 -5.10 52.81
CA VAL A 711 37.77 -4.05 51.78
C VAL A 711 39.14 -3.96 51.10
N HIS A 712 40.20 -4.43 51.76
CA HIS A 712 41.59 -4.26 51.32
C HIS A 712 42.21 -5.48 50.60
N GLU A 713 41.47 -6.58 50.39
CA GLU A 713 42.00 -7.69 49.59
C GLU A 713 42.18 -7.30 48.11
N GLU A 714 43.39 -7.53 47.62
CA GLU A 714 43.76 -7.31 46.22
C GLU A 714 43.16 -8.41 45.36
N ILE A 715 42.42 -8.04 44.31
CA ILE A 715 41.83 -9.01 43.38
C ILE A 715 42.89 -9.43 42.38
N THR A 716 43.36 -10.67 42.53
CA THR A 716 44.27 -11.34 41.61
C THR A 716 43.53 -12.41 40.80
N PRO A 717 44.05 -12.81 39.61
CA PRO A 717 43.50 -13.92 38.83
C PRO A 717 43.40 -15.22 39.63
N GLU A 718 44.36 -15.51 40.53
CA GLU A 718 44.32 -16.64 41.45
C GLU A 718 43.07 -16.62 42.35
N ILE A 719 42.73 -15.48 42.93
CA ILE A 719 41.54 -15.35 43.79
C ILE A 719 40.26 -15.57 42.97
N ILE A 720 40.18 -15.01 41.76
CA ILE A 720 39.04 -15.20 40.86
C ILE A 720 38.88 -16.70 40.53
N LYS A 721 39.97 -17.40 40.25
CA LYS A 721 39.97 -18.85 40.02
C LYS A 721 39.46 -19.62 41.23
N GLN A 722 39.95 -19.31 42.43
CA GLN A 722 39.49 -19.97 43.65
C GLN A 722 37.99 -19.76 43.90
N ILE A 723 37.48 -18.55 43.64
CA ILE A 723 36.05 -18.23 43.74
C ILE A 723 35.24 -19.07 42.74
N LEU A 724 35.68 -19.15 41.48
CA LEU A 724 35.01 -19.95 40.44
C LEU A 724 35.00 -21.43 40.79
N ASP A 725 36.12 -21.99 41.23
CA ASP A 725 36.22 -23.39 41.63
C ASP A 725 35.34 -23.73 42.84
N TRP A 726 35.28 -22.81 43.81
CA TRP A 726 34.39 -22.95 44.96
C TRP A 726 32.92 -22.87 44.55
N ASP A 727 32.53 -21.91 43.72
CA ASP A 727 31.15 -21.74 43.31
C ASP A 727 30.68 -22.82 42.32
N ARG A 728 31.60 -23.40 41.53
CA ARG A 728 31.29 -24.57 40.70
C ARG A 728 30.79 -25.74 41.53
N LYS A 729 31.30 -25.91 42.76
CA LYS A 729 30.86 -26.95 43.70
C LYS A 729 29.60 -26.54 44.48
N ASN A 730 29.52 -25.28 44.91
CA ASN A 730 28.50 -24.81 45.85
C ASN A 730 27.28 -24.15 45.20
N LYS A 731 27.38 -23.76 43.92
CA LYS A 731 26.36 -23.15 43.06
C LYS A 731 25.58 -22.02 43.73
N ARG A 732 26.29 -21.06 44.33
CA ARG A 732 25.70 -19.93 45.07
C ARG A 732 25.63 -18.64 44.25
N MET A 733 26.56 -18.39 43.34
CA MET A 733 26.53 -17.20 42.49
C MET A 733 25.45 -17.32 41.42
N LYS A 734 24.86 -16.17 41.05
CA LYS A 734 23.95 -16.10 39.90
C LYS A 734 24.73 -16.49 38.63
N PRO A 735 24.10 -17.18 37.65
CA PRO A 735 24.78 -17.61 36.43
C PRO A 735 25.48 -16.48 35.66
N LEU A 736 24.91 -15.26 35.70
CA LEU A 736 25.49 -14.08 35.05
C LEU A 736 26.79 -13.63 35.73
N ASN A 737 26.83 -13.65 37.06
CA ASN A 737 28.01 -13.27 37.84
C ASN A 737 29.12 -14.32 37.70
N TYR A 738 28.78 -15.61 37.73
CA TYR A 738 29.74 -16.69 37.47
C TYR A 738 30.35 -16.53 36.06
N LYS A 739 29.51 -16.29 35.05
CA LYS A 739 29.98 -16.08 33.68
C LYS A 739 30.91 -14.86 33.60
N TYR A 740 30.54 -13.73 34.18
CA TYR A 740 31.40 -12.54 34.16
C TYR A 740 32.75 -12.80 34.85
N MET A 741 32.75 -13.44 36.01
CA MET A 741 33.98 -13.83 36.72
C MET A 741 34.85 -14.79 35.88
N HIS A 742 34.22 -15.74 35.17
CA HIS A 742 34.88 -16.66 34.27
C HIS A 742 35.46 -15.96 33.03
N ASP A 743 34.75 -14.99 32.47
CA ASP A 743 35.20 -14.21 31.31
C ASP A 743 36.36 -13.28 31.70
N VAL A 744 36.38 -12.76 32.93
CA VAL A 744 37.55 -12.05 33.50
C VAL A 744 38.73 -13.01 33.73
N PHE A 745 38.49 -14.21 34.26
CA PHE A 745 39.54 -15.21 34.50
C PHE A 745 40.17 -15.75 33.21
N THR A 746 39.38 -15.92 32.15
CA THR A 746 39.84 -16.36 30.82
C THR A 746 40.38 -15.23 29.95
N GLU A 747 40.60 -14.05 30.54
CA GLU A 747 41.12 -12.84 29.88
C GLU A 747 40.27 -12.30 28.72
N GLN A 748 39.00 -12.74 28.60
CA GLN A 748 38.05 -12.18 27.64
C GLN A 748 37.59 -10.78 28.07
N ILE A 749 37.66 -10.49 29.38
CA ILE A 749 37.46 -9.16 29.96
C ILE A 749 38.75 -8.78 30.71
N PRO A 750 39.42 -7.66 30.36
CA PRO A 750 40.64 -7.25 31.05
C PRO A 750 40.37 -6.88 32.52
N LEU A 751 41.28 -7.27 33.41
CA LEU A 751 41.19 -7.02 34.85
C LEU A 751 41.54 -5.56 35.22
N GLY A 752 40.79 -4.61 34.65
CA GLY A 752 40.86 -3.18 35.00
C GLY A 752 40.11 -2.85 36.30
N GLU A 753 40.14 -1.58 36.71
CA GLU A 753 39.53 -1.10 37.97
C GLU A 753 38.06 -1.51 38.15
N GLN A 754 37.26 -1.44 37.08
CA GLN A 754 35.84 -1.77 37.14
C GLN A 754 35.61 -3.29 37.26
N ALA A 755 36.41 -4.10 36.58
CA ALA A 755 36.39 -5.56 36.72
C ALA A 755 36.85 -5.97 38.12
N LYS A 756 37.93 -5.37 38.65
CA LYS A 756 38.39 -5.57 40.04
C LYS A 756 37.31 -5.25 41.06
N LYS A 757 36.58 -4.14 40.89
CA LYS A 757 35.44 -3.77 41.75
C LYS A 757 34.34 -4.83 41.72
N TYR A 758 33.97 -5.30 40.52
CA TYR A 758 32.93 -6.33 40.35
C TYR A 758 33.36 -7.68 40.94
N CYS A 759 34.60 -8.09 40.73
CA CYS A 759 35.16 -9.31 41.32
C CYS A 759 35.22 -9.23 42.86
N ARG A 760 35.56 -8.06 43.42
CA ARG A 760 35.56 -7.83 44.87
C ARG A 760 34.17 -7.98 45.49
N ASN A 761 33.13 -7.48 44.85
CA ASN A 761 31.76 -7.67 45.33
C ASN A 761 31.36 -9.16 45.35
N ASN A 762 31.77 -9.93 44.33
CA ASN A 762 31.51 -11.37 44.30
C ASN A 762 32.34 -12.14 45.35
N LEU A 763 33.58 -11.70 45.63
CA LEU A 763 34.39 -12.24 46.73
C LEU A 763 33.71 -12.04 48.09
N ILE A 764 33.20 -10.83 48.37
CA ILE A 764 32.43 -10.53 49.59
C ILE A 764 31.21 -11.45 49.69
N PHE A 765 30.49 -11.62 48.57
CA PHE A 765 29.33 -12.50 48.52
C PHE A 765 29.67 -13.95 48.86
N VAL A 766 30.68 -14.55 48.20
CA VAL A 766 31.02 -15.98 48.46
C VAL A 766 31.60 -16.21 49.84
N LYS A 767 32.33 -15.23 50.42
CA LYS A 767 32.84 -15.31 51.80
C LYS A 767 31.72 -15.45 52.83
N LYS A 768 30.59 -14.75 52.64
CA LYS A 768 29.40 -14.92 53.50
C LYS A 768 28.83 -16.34 53.50
N TRP A 769 29.08 -17.07 52.42
CA TRP A 769 28.64 -18.46 52.26
C TRP A 769 29.72 -19.48 52.65
N GLY A 770 30.79 -19.04 53.31
CA GLY A 770 31.83 -19.91 53.86
C GLY A 770 33.05 -20.12 52.96
N PHE A 771 33.19 -19.37 51.85
CA PHE A 771 34.43 -19.35 51.09
C PHE A 771 35.56 -18.71 51.91
N LYS A 772 36.73 -19.36 51.96
CA LYS A 772 37.97 -18.79 52.48
C LYS A 772 39.04 -18.95 51.40
N PRO A 773 39.64 -17.86 50.90
CA PRO A 773 40.76 -17.98 49.96
C PRO A 773 41.93 -18.69 50.66
N VAL A 774 42.61 -19.56 49.92
CA VAL A 774 43.78 -20.34 50.38
C VAL A 774 45.06 -19.65 49.92
#